data_AF-A0AAN5Z534-F1
#
_entry.id   AF-A0AAN5Z534-F1
#
_cell.length_a   1.000
_cell.length_b   1.000
_cell.length_c   1.000
_cell.angle_alpha   90.00
_cell.angle_beta   90.00
_cell.angle_gamma   90.00
#
_symmetry.space_group_name_H-M   'P 1'
#
loop_
_entity.id
_entity.type
_entity.pdbx_description
1 polymer ?
#
loop_
_entity_poly.entity_id
_entity_poly.type
_entity_poly.pdbx_seq_one_letter_code
_entity_poly.pdbx_strand_id
1 'polypeptide(L)'
;MSTTPHQDDETNFMRSPYMPSTRAGTPKGLSEYSNAPTPKTPKSRTYSPDAIRRVTEYAPDASIALIGMRGSGLSTLAVLASSTLGFRVLDADQYFYKVTGLSRAAYKAAHGISEYRQEELQLIRTMLFDNPTGAIIVCGPGAVEGKGKEWLTEFAKEHLVIYILRDAEDIQRHLRVFDLDTIRNLIHRATPAYRRLSNFEYYNTSDTSLQKSDTSPTRGDLSPSALALKNVEKDFLNLIHGIVRRDDSYGKYKARHSLSCLPLISRSYTYALSIPLTTLTSVVSELRDIDIEADAVEFTIPMSTLCEDEHGLDGMTADRISRQVSVVRKNICIPVIYHVNSYDMQQVNVDEYFRLLDHGLRLGAEYLCVDLAFDTAKIQTLISSRGQTKIIGHYSASDNGDDGWDSPKQWAMVQRAHTLGCDILRVCKKATSLADNFAAQHFVHRVKASQQYTIPIIAYNTGHLGRMSCYSNSILSPVTHLLIRNLAPDCPSNSLLTVKEAQKATFASFLLDDQFFGIYGNNTSQSLSPAMHEAAFKLLGMPHHYNIYTKDSMDDLFEMVKDVKFGGASITAPFKTAVIPRMDFLSDEAKAIGAVNTMICLKAPTMDSLLDRNTSGPTVALFGENTDWIGIHTCVQRNLSPINAVRRRTTGLIVGAGGMARAAAYAFLRLGIKAIVVYNRTRSKAEELIKQFKSQGRSTNRHDEASFPGSERTSQSPDRIVDPAFKILDSKKDKWPEDLSLPTIIVSCIATKDVDGTCSVDTSLPEDWLSSPTGGVVIELSYTPLETPLLRQAKQLADRGWIAVDGLQVLPEQGMMQCSPYPGKIFATQIAIYPRLLSIYPRTEIFITIICQGSVQQFQILLYIFNYHHVMVANDNYPLGQGHGGFQMSTSKDMNDTSSNLPQVMDKKQFFIFGHNISHSLSPTLHNAGFQELGLPHHYQIHESENVDQSVELIINSPDFGGASVTFPHKLQIGKLLHSVSEQGQNIGAINTVVVQERDGQRVLYGDNTDWIGIRRCILKSGSQDFTSSSALVLGAGGAARAACYAIKTLGFRELIVVNRTLSKAEELASKFSELKTRAFSTLDEAEKVGDADIRLIVACIPADDLGEDRVPSGLFSKLGQGVLVEMAYRPQVTGMMKVAQRNSGWKVYRGVDVLEEQAYAQFELWTGKQAPVETMRIAMQARVASA
;
A
#
# COMPACT_ATOMS: atom_id res chain seq x y z
N MET A 1 -20.50 -54.29 18.65
CA MET A 1 -21.46 -55.41 18.80
C MET A 1 -22.87 -54.83 18.84
N SER A 2 -23.92 -55.64 18.60
CA SER A 2 -25.37 -55.29 18.65
C SER A 2 -25.81 -54.04 17.85
N THR A 3 -26.35 -54.16 16.63
CA THR A 3 -27.76 -54.47 16.28
C THR A 3 -28.80 -53.43 16.70
N THR A 4 -29.41 -52.77 15.69
CA THR A 4 -30.85 -52.44 15.50
C THR A 4 -31.78 -52.40 16.73
N PRO A 5 -32.67 -51.40 16.86
CA PRO A 5 -33.77 -51.19 15.89
C PRO A 5 -34.06 -49.68 15.61
N HIS A 6 -35.21 -49.18 15.10
CA HIS A 6 -36.54 -49.74 14.77
C HIS A 6 -37.22 -48.95 13.61
N GLN A 7 -38.33 -49.49 13.09
CA GLN A 7 -39.31 -48.91 12.14
C GLN A 7 -40.66 -48.65 12.87
N ASP A 8 -41.65 -47.86 12.45
CA ASP A 8 -41.93 -46.95 11.32
C ASP A 8 -42.99 -45.93 11.81
N ASP A 9 -43.31 -44.87 11.05
CA ASP A 9 -44.73 -44.50 10.77
C ASP A 9 -44.89 -43.33 9.77
N GLU A 10 -45.93 -43.42 8.92
CA GLU A 10 -46.40 -42.34 8.03
C GLU A 10 -47.67 -41.68 8.59
N THR A 11 -48.00 -40.44 8.17
CA THR A 11 -49.27 -40.15 7.45
C THR A 11 -49.49 -38.68 7.06
N ASN A 12 -49.93 -38.49 5.81
CA ASN A 12 -50.87 -37.49 5.25
C ASN A 12 -50.70 -35.97 5.52
N PHE A 13 -50.62 -35.06 4.52
CA PHE A 13 -51.32 -34.81 3.24
C PHE A 13 -52.47 -33.78 3.28
N MET A 14 -52.21 -32.57 2.74
CA MET A 14 -53.09 -31.81 1.84
C MET A 14 -52.21 -30.93 0.92
N ARG A 15 -52.02 -31.27 -0.36
CA ARG A 15 -52.83 -30.94 -1.55
C ARG A 15 -52.62 -29.51 -2.12
N SER A 16 -51.81 -29.46 -3.21
CA SER A 16 -52.09 -28.89 -4.55
C SER A 16 -53.19 -27.84 -4.76
N PRO A 17 -53.05 -26.89 -5.73
CA PRO A 17 -52.49 -27.18 -7.07
C PRO A 17 -51.60 -26.11 -7.74
N TYR A 18 -50.75 -26.53 -8.69
CA TYR A 18 -50.85 -26.22 -10.15
C TYR A 18 -49.63 -26.77 -10.93
N MET A 19 -49.87 -27.28 -12.14
CA MET A 19 -48.85 -27.59 -13.16
C MET A 19 -49.23 -26.87 -14.46
N PRO A 20 -48.26 -26.66 -15.37
CA PRO A 20 -48.50 -27.18 -16.71
C PRO A 20 -47.28 -27.79 -17.44
N SER A 21 -47.51 -28.96 -18.05
CA SER A 21 -46.91 -29.49 -19.29
C SER A 21 -45.44 -29.94 -19.31
N THR A 22 -45.20 -31.02 -20.08
CA THR A 22 -43.89 -31.62 -20.35
C THR A 22 -43.72 -31.91 -21.85
N ARG A 23 -42.51 -31.68 -22.38
CA ARG A 23 -41.90 -32.29 -23.59
C ARG A 23 -40.53 -31.63 -23.84
N ALA A 24 -39.48 -32.30 -24.35
CA ALA A 24 -39.36 -33.72 -24.70
C ALA A 24 -37.89 -34.22 -24.61
N GLY A 25 -37.71 -35.53 -24.50
CA GLY A 25 -36.59 -36.26 -25.13
C GLY A 25 -35.20 -36.16 -24.50
N THR A 26 -34.94 -36.89 -23.41
CA THR A 26 -33.58 -37.30 -23.02
C THR A 26 -33.13 -38.50 -23.89
N PRO A 27 -32.03 -38.40 -24.67
CA PRO A 27 -31.49 -39.55 -25.39
C PRO A 27 -30.80 -40.53 -24.44
N LYS A 28 -31.25 -41.79 -24.40
CA LYS A 28 -30.48 -42.89 -23.81
C LYS A 28 -29.31 -43.22 -24.75
N GLY A 29 -28.09 -42.78 -24.44
CA GLY A 29 -26.95 -43.01 -25.34
C GLY A 29 -25.58 -42.47 -24.92
N LEU A 30 -25.20 -42.56 -23.63
CA LEU A 30 -23.87 -42.14 -23.15
C LEU A 30 -23.16 -43.11 -22.19
N SER A 31 -23.67 -44.34 -22.02
CA SER A 31 -23.09 -45.35 -21.12
C SER A 31 -21.79 -46.01 -21.63
N GLU A 32 -21.40 -45.79 -22.88
CA GLU A 32 -20.32 -46.55 -23.52
C GLU A 32 -18.89 -45.99 -23.32
N TYR A 33 -18.74 -44.82 -22.71
CA TYR A 33 -17.41 -44.32 -22.32
C TYR A 33 -16.75 -45.14 -21.19
N SER A 34 -17.46 -46.12 -20.61
CA SER A 34 -16.95 -47.04 -19.59
C SER A 34 -16.00 -48.13 -20.12
N ASN A 35 -16.00 -48.44 -21.42
CA ASN A 35 -15.42 -49.67 -21.97
C ASN A 35 -14.20 -49.47 -22.89
N ALA A 36 -13.41 -48.42 -22.67
CA ALA A 36 -12.04 -48.37 -23.19
C ALA A 36 -11.13 -49.24 -22.30
N PRO A 37 -10.33 -50.17 -22.85
CA PRO A 37 -9.48 -51.04 -22.03
C PRO A 37 -8.43 -50.23 -21.29
N THR A 38 -8.44 -50.31 -19.96
CA THR A 38 -7.46 -49.66 -19.09
C THR A 38 -6.04 -50.02 -19.52
N PRO A 39 -5.16 -49.04 -19.83
CA PRO A 39 -3.76 -49.34 -20.11
C PRO A 39 -3.14 -50.09 -18.94
N LYS A 40 -2.52 -51.25 -19.21
CA LYS A 40 -1.82 -52.04 -18.18
C LYS A 40 -0.83 -51.14 -17.46
N THR A 41 -0.92 -51.07 -16.14
CA THR A 41 -0.21 -50.12 -15.29
C THR A 41 1.30 -50.11 -15.55
N PRO A 42 1.85 -49.04 -16.15
CA PRO A 42 3.24 -48.72 -15.96
C PRO A 42 3.41 -48.39 -14.48
N LYS A 43 4.49 -48.84 -13.83
CA LYS A 43 4.88 -48.29 -12.53
C LYS A 43 5.01 -46.77 -12.67
N SER A 44 4.60 -46.01 -11.65
CA SER A 44 4.70 -44.56 -11.65
C SER A 44 6.12 -44.15 -12.06
N ARG A 45 6.25 -43.48 -13.21
CA ARG A 45 7.48 -42.81 -13.59
C ARG A 45 7.40 -41.41 -13.03
N THR A 46 8.38 -41.08 -12.21
CA THR A 46 8.61 -39.75 -11.62
C THR A 46 8.61 -38.66 -12.69
N TYR A 47 8.45 -37.42 -12.24
CA TYR A 47 8.65 -36.23 -13.06
C TYR A 47 10.06 -36.27 -13.68
N SER A 48 10.14 -36.52 -14.99
CA SER A 48 11.40 -36.47 -15.74
C SER A 48 11.49 -35.14 -16.48
N PRO A 49 12.54 -34.33 -16.27
CA PRO A 49 12.73 -33.03 -16.91
C PRO A 49 13.23 -33.16 -18.36
N ASP A 50 12.86 -34.22 -19.07
CA ASP A 50 13.00 -34.37 -20.53
C ASP A 50 11.98 -33.45 -21.25
N ALA A 51 12.00 -32.16 -20.89
CA ALA A 51 11.16 -31.14 -21.47
C ALA A 51 11.71 -30.73 -22.84
N ILE A 52 10.80 -30.33 -23.74
CA ILE A 52 11.17 -29.77 -25.04
C ILE A 52 11.96 -28.49 -24.78
N ARG A 53 13.23 -28.47 -25.19
CA ARG A 53 14.19 -27.42 -24.86
C ARG A 53 13.64 -26.07 -25.33
N ARG A 54 13.35 -25.17 -24.38
CA ARG A 54 12.85 -23.81 -24.66
C ARG A 54 13.78 -23.09 -25.64
N VAL A 55 13.18 -22.45 -26.63
CA VAL A 55 13.90 -21.57 -27.57
C VAL A 55 14.32 -20.30 -26.82
N THR A 56 15.46 -19.72 -27.18
CA THR A 56 15.90 -18.43 -26.62
C THR A 56 14.96 -17.29 -27.02
N GLU A 57 14.37 -17.36 -28.21
CA GLU A 57 13.54 -16.31 -28.79
C GLU A 57 12.49 -16.91 -29.73
N TYR A 58 11.25 -16.44 -29.64
CA TYR A 58 10.13 -16.82 -30.50
C TYR A 58 9.74 -15.63 -31.39
N ALA A 59 9.37 -15.87 -32.65
CA ALA A 59 9.03 -14.79 -33.57
C ALA A 59 7.79 -13.99 -33.09
N PRO A 60 7.73 -12.66 -33.30
CA PRO A 60 6.63 -11.81 -32.82
C PRO A 60 5.23 -12.27 -33.24
N ASP A 61 5.12 -12.86 -34.43
CA ASP A 61 3.91 -13.33 -35.07
C ASP A 61 3.75 -14.86 -35.05
N ALA A 62 4.64 -15.61 -34.40
CA ALA A 62 4.54 -17.07 -34.28
C ALA A 62 3.22 -17.50 -33.64
N SER A 63 2.58 -18.52 -34.20
CA SER A 63 1.33 -19.09 -33.68
C SER A 63 1.52 -19.76 -32.32
N ILE A 64 0.47 -19.73 -31.51
CA ILE A 64 0.45 -20.23 -30.12
C ILE A 64 -0.52 -21.41 -30.04
N ALA A 65 -0.07 -22.57 -29.56
CA ALA A 65 -0.94 -23.71 -29.28
C ALA A 65 -1.27 -23.83 -27.78
N LEU A 66 -2.56 -24.00 -27.48
CA LEU A 66 -3.07 -24.22 -26.12
C LEU A 66 -3.51 -25.68 -25.98
N ILE A 67 -2.93 -26.38 -25.00
CA ILE A 67 -3.25 -27.78 -24.68
C ILE A 67 -3.77 -27.90 -23.24
N GLY A 68 -4.68 -28.83 -22.97
CA GLY A 68 -5.18 -29.06 -21.61
C GLY A 68 -6.48 -29.86 -21.58
N MET A 69 -7.00 -30.12 -20.37
CA MET A 69 -8.28 -30.82 -20.22
C MET A 69 -9.46 -29.94 -20.66
N ARG A 70 -10.48 -30.54 -21.29
CA ARG A 70 -11.74 -29.84 -21.62
C ARG A 70 -12.35 -29.24 -20.35
N GLY A 71 -12.70 -27.95 -20.38
CA GLY A 71 -13.20 -27.22 -19.21
C GLY A 71 -12.13 -26.41 -18.44
N SER A 72 -10.84 -26.59 -18.75
CA SER A 72 -9.75 -25.73 -18.25
C SER A 72 -9.81 -24.28 -18.73
N GLY A 73 -10.61 -23.96 -19.76
CA GLY A 73 -10.84 -22.60 -20.27
C GLY A 73 -10.12 -22.25 -21.57
N LEU A 74 -9.50 -23.23 -22.26
CA LEU A 74 -8.75 -23.07 -23.52
C LEU A 74 -9.39 -22.08 -24.51
N SER A 75 -10.63 -22.32 -24.96
CA SER A 75 -11.30 -21.48 -25.95
C SER A 75 -11.59 -20.06 -25.44
N THR A 76 -11.80 -19.87 -24.13
CA THR A 76 -11.95 -18.54 -23.52
C THR A 76 -10.64 -17.77 -23.55
N LEU A 77 -9.54 -18.39 -23.11
CA LEU A 77 -8.20 -17.79 -23.14
C LEU A 77 -7.75 -17.47 -24.57
N ALA A 78 -8.08 -18.34 -25.53
CA ALA A 78 -7.79 -18.11 -26.95
C ALA A 78 -8.54 -16.90 -27.52
N VAL A 79 -9.81 -16.68 -27.13
CA VAL A 79 -10.57 -15.49 -27.55
C VAL A 79 -10.01 -14.21 -26.92
N LEU A 80 -9.70 -14.21 -25.62
CA LEU A 80 -9.11 -13.05 -24.92
C LEU A 80 -7.74 -12.66 -25.51
N ALA A 81 -6.89 -13.67 -25.74
CA ALA A 81 -5.60 -13.46 -26.39
C ALA A 81 -5.76 -13.04 -27.87
N SER A 82 -6.76 -13.55 -28.60
CA SER A 82 -7.05 -13.15 -29.98
C SER A 82 -7.45 -11.67 -30.08
N SER A 83 -8.33 -11.18 -29.20
CA SER A 83 -8.77 -9.78 -29.19
C SER A 83 -7.62 -8.79 -28.95
N THR A 84 -6.58 -9.19 -28.20
CA THR A 84 -5.45 -8.32 -27.89
C THR A 84 -4.24 -8.52 -28.82
N LEU A 85 -3.95 -9.77 -29.23
CA LEU A 85 -2.79 -10.06 -30.11
C LEU A 85 -3.08 -9.84 -31.60
N GLY A 86 -4.36 -9.70 -31.99
CA GLY A 86 -4.80 -9.60 -33.39
C GLY A 86 -4.81 -10.93 -34.15
N PHE A 87 -4.56 -12.06 -33.47
CA PHE A 87 -4.42 -13.39 -34.06
C PHE A 87 -5.77 -14.06 -34.34
N ARG A 88 -5.83 -14.95 -35.34
CA ARG A 88 -7.01 -15.78 -35.64
C ARG A 88 -7.14 -16.95 -34.65
N VAL A 89 -8.33 -17.19 -34.09
CA VAL A 89 -8.58 -18.41 -33.30
C VAL A 89 -8.84 -19.59 -34.23
N LEU A 90 -8.17 -20.70 -33.99
CA LEU A 90 -8.42 -22.00 -34.60
C LEU A 90 -8.79 -22.98 -33.48
N ASP A 91 -10.09 -23.13 -33.22
CA ASP A 91 -10.62 -24.07 -32.22
C ASP A 91 -10.89 -25.45 -32.86
N ALA A 92 -10.31 -26.51 -32.31
CA ALA A 92 -10.38 -27.84 -32.94
C ALA A 92 -11.75 -28.51 -32.93
N ASP A 93 -12.73 -28.05 -32.13
CA ASP A 93 -14.13 -28.51 -32.24
C ASP A 93 -14.85 -27.73 -33.35
N GLN A 94 -14.65 -26.41 -33.41
CA GLN A 94 -15.26 -25.55 -34.43
C GLN A 94 -14.69 -25.83 -35.84
N TYR A 95 -13.38 -26.07 -35.94
CA TYR A 95 -12.72 -26.36 -37.21
C TYR A 95 -13.13 -27.73 -37.75
N PHE A 96 -13.33 -28.74 -36.88
CA PHE A 96 -13.84 -30.05 -37.28
C PHE A 96 -15.27 -29.92 -37.85
N TYR A 97 -16.14 -29.14 -37.18
CA TYR A 97 -17.47 -28.84 -37.69
C TYR A 97 -17.44 -28.08 -39.02
N LYS A 98 -16.54 -27.11 -39.17
CA LYS A 98 -16.39 -26.31 -40.41
C LYS A 98 -15.91 -27.16 -41.60
N VAL A 99 -15.05 -28.14 -41.38
CA VAL A 99 -14.51 -29.02 -42.43
C VAL A 99 -15.49 -30.15 -42.80
N THR A 100 -16.13 -30.78 -41.81
CA THR A 100 -16.96 -31.98 -42.04
C THR A 100 -18.47 -31.72 -42.12
N GLY A 101 -18.94 -30.52 -41.72
CA GLY A 101 -20.36 -30.20 -41.55
C GLY A 101 -21.03 -30.88 -40.35
N LEU A 102 -20.32 -31.73 -39.61
CA LEU A 102 -20.84 -32.55 -38.51
C LEU A 102 -20.08 -32.28 -37.20
N SER A 103 -20.77 -32.41 -36.06
CA SER A 103 -20.07 -32.40 -34.77
C SER A 103 -19.26 -33.69 -34.62
N ARG A 104 -18.15 -33.67 -33.86
CA ARG A 104 -17.33 -34.86 -33.60
C ARG A 104 -18.14 -36.09 -33.18
N ALA A 105 -19.19 -35.90 -32.37
CA ALA A 105 -20.08 -36.95 -31.92
C ALA A 105 -20.97 -37.51 -33.05
N ALA A 106 -21.55 -36.64 -33.89
CA ALA A 106 -22.33 -37.05 -35.05
C ALA A 106 -21.46 -37.75 -36.11
N TYR A 107 -20.26 -37.22 -36.37
CA TYR A 107 -19.29 -37.81 -37.29
C TYR A 107 -18.87 -39.21 -36.82
N LYS A 108 -18.45 -39.37 -35.55
CA LYS A 108 -18.10 -40.66 -34.95
C LYS A 108 -19.26 -41.67 -34.99
N ALA A 109 -20.51 -41.23 -34.93
CA ALA A 109 -21.69 -42.09 -35.03
C ALA A 109 -22.01 -42.52 -36.47
N ALA A 110 -21.72 -41.69 -37.47
CA ALA A 110 -21.96 -41.98 -38.89
C ALA A 110 -20.79 -42.75 -39.56
N HIS A 111 -19.55 -42.41 -39.20
CA HIS A 111 -18.30 -42.88 -39.83
C HIS A 111 -17.47 -43.84 -38.95
N GLY A 112 -17.92 -44.09 -37.71
CA GLY A 112 -17.19 -44.91 -36.76
C GLY A 112 -15.91 -44.24 -36.23
N ILE A 113 -15.10 -45.03 -35.52
CA ILE A 113 -13.95 -44.53 -34.74
C ILE A 113 -12.68 -44.37 -35.60
N SER A 114 -12.50 -45.20 -36.62
CA SER A 114 -11.29 -45.22 -37.45
C SER A 114 -11.20 -44.00 -38.37
N GLU A 115 -12.26 -43.72 -39.14
CA GLU A 115 -12.33 -42.53 -40.01
C GLU A 115 -12.28 -41.24 -39.18
N TYR A 116 -13.03 -41.18 -38.07
CA TYR A 116 -12.95 -40.06 -37.11
C TYR A 116 -11.51 -39.80 -36.64
N ARG A 117 -10.71 -40.84 -36.37
CA ARG A 117 -9.30 -40.68 -35.96
C ARG A 117 -8.37 -40.27 -37.10
N GLN A 118 -8.64 -40.65 -38.35
CA GLN A 118 -7.89 -40.14 -39.50
C GLN A 118 -8.17 -38.65 -39.72
N GLU A 119 -9.44 -38.24 -39.70
CA GLU A 119 -9.83 -36.84 -39.83
C GLU A 119 -9.33 -35.98 -38.65
N GLU A 120 -9.42 -36.45 -37.40
CA GLU A 120 -8.85 -35.74 -36.25
C GLU A 120 -7.34 -35.51 -36.42
N LEU A 121 -6.58 -36.51 -36.87
CA LEU A 121 -5.14 -36.36 -37.12
C LEU A 121 -4.85 -35.40 -38.28
N GLN A 122 -5.54 -35.52 -39.42
CA GLN A 122 -5.32 -34.65 -40.57
C GLN A 122 -5.65 -33.19 -40.23
N LEU A 123 -6.72 -32.97 -39.45
CA LEU A 123 -7.10 -31.67 -38.91
C LEU A 123 -6.04 -31.08 -37.97
N ILE A 124 -5.50 -31.87 -37.04
CA ILE A 124 -4.43 -31.41 -36.13
C ILE A 124 -3.18 -31.00 -36.91
N ARG A 125 -2.77 -31.78 -37.92
CA ARG A 125 -1.63 -31.45 -38.79
C ARG A 125 -1.85 -30.12 -39.53
N THR A 126 -3.03 -29.95 -40.12
CA THR A 126 -3.46 -28.73 -40.83
C THR A 126 -3.46 -27.50 -39.91
N MET A 127 -3.99 -27.65 -38.69
CA MET A 127 -4.07 -26.56 -37.72
C MET A 127 -2.70 -26.11 -37.19
N LEU A 128 -1.74 -27.03 -37.05
CA LEU A 128 -0.39 -26.71 -36.58
C LEU A 128 0.50 -26.16 -37.70
N PHE A 129 0.68 -26.89 -38.81
CA PHE A 129 1.74 -26.60 -39.78
C PHE A 129 1.32 -25.71 -40.94
N ASP A 130 0.04 -25.68 -41.32
CA ASP A 130 -0.45 -24.79 -42.39
C ASP A 130 -0.79 -23.38 -41.84
N ASN A 131 -0.55 -23.15 -40.54
CA ASN A 131 -0.85 -21.92 -39.82
C ASN A 131 0.32 -21.45 -38.91
N PRO A 132 1.57 -21.36 -39.40
CA PRO A 132 2.74 -21.07 -38.55
C PRO A 132 2.71 -19.67 -37.92
N THR A 133 2.06 -18.70 -38.56
CA THR A 133 1.98 -17.32 -38.06
C THR A 133 0.55 -16.81 -37.88
N GLY A 134 0.37 -15.95 -36.89
CA GLY A 134 -0.83 -15.16 -36.65
C GLY A 134 -2.04 -15.95 -36.14
N ALA A 135 -1.87 -17.13 -35.54
CA ALA A 135 -2.97 -17.96 -35.03
C ALA A 135 -2.83 -18.35 -33.55
N ILE A 136 -3.98 -18.59 -32.91
CA ILE A 136 -4.08 -19.24 -31.59
C ILE A 136 -4.87 -20.53 -31.77
N ILE A 137 -4.20 -21.65 -31.54
CA ILE A 137 -4.66 -23.00 -31.87
C ILE A 137 -5.12 -23.68 -30.57
N VAL A 138 -6.41 -23.91 -30.41
CA VAL A 138 -6.95 -24.70 -29.29
C VAL A 138 -6.99 -26.15 -29.69
N CYS A 139 -6.07 -26.95 -29.14
CA CYS A 139 -5.90 -28.35 -29.51
C CYS A 139 -6.98 -29.24 -28.90
N GLY A 140 -7.53 -30.14 -29.72
CA GLY A 140 -8.38 -31.25 -29.26
C GLY A 140 -7.57 -32.36 -28.58
N PRO A 141 -8.23 -33.31 -27.87
CA PRO A 141 -7.55 -34.37 -27.12
C PRO A 141 -6.66 -35.27 -27.98
N GLY A 142 -7.01 -35.51 -29.26
CA GLY A 142 -6.16 -36.27 -30.18
C GLY A 142 -4.78 -35.67 -30.43
N ALA A 143 -4.57 -34.38 -30.12
CA ALA A 143 -3.25 -33.75 -30.26
C ALA A 143 -2.23 -34.28 -29.24
N VAL A 144 -2.68 -34.76 -28.07
CA VAL A 144 -1.80 -35.37 -27.05
C VAL A 144 -1.83 -36.91 -27.09
N GLU A 145 -2.36 -37.50 -28.17
CA GLU A 145 -2.38 -38.94 -28.44
C GLU A 145 -1.71 -39.28 -29.79
N GLY A 146 -1.28 -40.54 -29.95
CA GLY A 146 -0.69 -41.05 -31.20
C GLY A 146 0.36 -40.12 -31.83
N LYS A 147 0.23 -39.88 -33.14
CA LYS A 147 1.09 -38.96 -33.92
C LYS A 147 0.92 -37.48 -33.57
N GLY A 148 -0.17 -37.10 -32.90
CA GLY A 148 -0.35 -35.72 -32.41
C GLY A 148 0.81 -35.30 -31.50
N LYS A 149 1.32 -36.24 -30.68
CA LYS A 149 2.48 -36.04 -29.81
C LYS A 149 3.73 -35.66 -30.61
N GLU A 150 4.00 -36.36 -31.70
CA GLU A 150 5.15 -36.12 -32.58
C GLU A 150 5.06 -34.71 -33.18
N TRP A 151 3.87 -34.33 -33.65
CA TRP A 151 3.61 -33.01 -34.24
C TRP A 151 3.65 -31.86 -33.24
N LEU A 152 3.10 -32.00 -32.03
CA LEU A 152 3.27 -31.01 -30.97
C LEU A 152 4.74 -30.88 -30.55
N THR A 153 5.48 -32.00 -30.48
CA THR A 153 6.91 -32.00 -30.15
C THR A 153 7.74 -31.28 -31.21
N GLU A 154 7.39 -31.41 -32.49
CA GLU A 154 8.04 -30.69 -33.58
C GLU A 154 7.68 -29.20 -33.57
N PHE A 155 6.38 -28.87 -33.47
CA PHE A 155 5.88 -27.50 -33.45
C PHE A 155 6.46 -26.68 -32.29
N ALA A 156 6.59 -27.27 -31.10
CA ALA A 156 7.17 -26.68 -29.89
C ALA A 156 8.67 -26.33 -29.98
N LYS A 157 9.37 -26.69 -31.06
CA LYS A 157 10.76 -26.25 -31.33
C LYS A 157 10.85 -24.82 -31.86
N GLU A 158 9.77 -24.29 -32.42
CA GLU A 158 9.71 -22.98 -33.08
C GLU A 158 8.55 -22.11 -32.58
N HIS A 159 7.54 -22.72 -31.97
CA HIS A 159 6.28 -22.09 -31.58
C HIS A 159 5.99 -22.29 -30.08
N LEU A 160 5.11 -21.47 -29.51
CA LEU A 160 4.72 -21.58 -28.11
C LEU A 160 3.65 -22.67 -27.95
N VAL A 161 3.93 -23.69 -27.14
CA VAL A 161 2.92 -24.62 -26.65
C VAL A 161 2.73 -24.44 -25.14
N ILE A 162 1.52 -24.03 -24.74
CA ILE A 162 1.17 -23.69 -23.35
C ILE A 162 0.16 -24.71 -22.81
N TYR A 163 0.50 -25.36 -21.69
CA TYR A 163 -0.42 -26.23 -20.96
C TYR A 163 -1.32 -25.40 -20.01
N ILE A 164 -2.64 -25.53 -20.13
CA ILE A 164 -3.61 -24.85 -19.26
C ILE A 164 -4.12 -25.80 -18.16
N LEU A 165 -3.84 -25.47 -16.90
CA LEU A 165 -4.33 -26.13 -15.69
C LEU A 165 -5.54 -25.38 -15.11
N ARG A 166 -6.35 -26.06 -14.29
CA ARG A 166 -7.48 -25.50 -13.54
C ARG A 166 -7.90 -26.45 -12.41
N ASP A 167 -8.49 -25.93 -11.34
CA ASP A 167 -9.00 -26.73 -10.22
C ASP A 167 -10.04 -27.77 -10.68
N ALA A 168 -9.99 -28.97 -10.08
CA ALA A 168 -10.82 -30.10 -10.48
C ALA A 168 -12.32 -29.82 -10.31
N GLU A 169 -12.68 -29.09 -9.25
CA GLU A 169 -14.04 -28.68 -8.92
C GLU A 169 -14.63 -27.73 -9.98
N ASP A 170 -13.79 -26.88 -10.58
CA ASP A 170 -14.21 -25.97 -11.66
C ASP A 170 -14.45 -26.72 -12.97
N ILE A 171 -13.56 -27.66 -13.31
CA ILE A 171 -13.70 -28.52 -14.49
C ILE A 171 -14.96 -29.39 -14.33
N GLN A 172 -15.21 -29.92 -13.13
CA GLN A 172 -16.41 -30.70 -12.80
C GLN A 172 -17.68 -29.85 -12.98
N ARG A 173 -17.73 -28.64 -12.39
CA ARG A 173 -18.87 -27.71 -12.51
C ARG A 173 -19.14 -27.25 -13.94
N HIS A 174 -18.12 -27.19 -14.79
CA HIS A 174 -18.25 -26.90 -16.22
C HIS A 174 -18.74 -28.11 -17.03
N LEU A 175 -18.15 -29.30 -16.83
CA LEU A 175 -18.47 -30.49 -17.64
C LEU A 175 -19.79 -31.16 -17.24
N ARG A 176 -20.17 -31.14 -15.96
CA ARG A 176 -21.43 -31.69 -15.40
C ARG A 176 -21.73 -33.19 -15.68
N VAL A 177 -20.77 -33.93 -16.22
CA VAL A 177 -20.92 -35.34 -16.68
C VAL A 177 -20.20 -36.35 -15.77
N PHE A 178 -19.21 -35.90 -14.99
CA PHE A 178 -18.36 -36.77 -14.17
C PHE A 178 -18.41 -36.36 -12.69
N ASP A 179 -18.13 -37.30 -11.81
CA ASP A 179 -17.80 -37.02 -10.41
C ASP A 179 -16.40 -36.39 -10.27
N LEU A 180 -16.15 -35.83 -9.09
CA LEU A 180 -14.95 -35.05 -8.81
C LEU A 180 -13.67 -35.90 -8.77
N ASP A 181 -13.75 -37.14 -8.28
CA ASP A 181 -12.59 -38.02 -8.13
C ASP A 181 -12.21 -38.69 -9.44
N THR A 182 -13.16 -38.97 -10.33
CA THR A 182 -12.91 -39.28 -11.74
C THR A 182 -12.16 -38.14 -12.43
N ILE A 183 -12.56 -36.88 -12.21
CA ILE A 183 -11.86 -35.71 -12.78
C ILE A 183 -10.43 -35.62 -12.23
N ARG A 184 -10.24 -35.71 -10.90
CA ARG A 184 -8.90 -35.71 -10.27
C ARG A 184 -8.01 -36.83 -10.82
N ASN A 185 -8.53 -38.04 -10.96
CA ASN A 185 -7.82 -39.18 -11.57
C ASN A 185 -7.44 -38.93 -13.03
N LEU A 186 -8.32 -38.31 -13.82
CA LEU A 186 -8.03 -37.96 -15.21
C LEU A 186 -6.94 -36.87 -15.32
N ILE A 187 -6.97 -35.86 -14.44
CA ILE A 187 -5.93 -34.81 -14.38
C ILE A 187 -4.58 -35.45 -14.04
N HIS A 188 -4.51 -36.18 -12.93
CA HIS A 188 -3.27 -36.83 -12.46
C HIS A 188 -2.64 -37.75 -13.51
N ARG A 189 -3.46 -38.51 -14.26
CA ARG A 189 -2.97 -39.39 -15.35
C ARG A 189 -2.51 -38.62 -16.59
N ALA A 190 -3.06 -37.44 -16.88
CA ALA A 190 -2.79 -36.68 -18.10
C ALA A 190 -1.72 -35.58 -17.94
N THR A 191 -1.61 -34.95 -16.77
CA THR A 191 -0.63 -33.89 -16.47
C THR A 191 0.81 -34.24 -16.93
N PRO A 192 1.37 -35.45 -16.66
CA PRO A 192 2.71 -35.80 -17.12
C PRO A 192 2.86 -35.85 -18.64
N ALA A 193 1.78 -36.12 -19.40
CA ALA A 193 1.80 -36.08 -20.85
C ALA A 193 1.72 -34.65 -21.38
N TYR A 194 0.84 -33.80 -20.82
CA TYR A 194 0.77 -32.39 -21.19
C TYR A 194 2.08 -31.66 -20.92
N ARG A 195 2.71 -31.87 -19.75
CA ARG A 195 3.99 -31.21 -19.39
C ARG A 195 5.12 -31.50 -20.37
N ARG A 196 5.30 -32.76 -20.81
CA ARG A 196 6.32 -33.12 -21.80
C ARG A 196 6.07 -32.55 -23.20
N LEU A 197 4.83 -32.19 -23.53
CA LEU A 197 4.43 -31.69 -24.86
C LEU A 197 4.29 -30.16 -24.92
N SER A 198 4.75 -29.44 -23.90
CA SER A 198 4.61 -27.97 -23.80
C SER A 198 5.87 -27.31 -23.26
N ASN A 199 6.15 -26.08 -23.69
CA ASN A 199 7.30 -25.29 -23.26
C ASN A 199 7.02 -24.54 -21.93
N PHE A 200 5.76 -24.15 -21.75
CA PHE A 200 5.25 -23.35 -20.62
C PHE A 200 3.93 -23.91 -20.09
N GLU A 201 3.50 -23.45 -18.91
CA GLU A 201 2.16 -23.70 -18.41
C GLU A 201 1.53 -22.48 -17.70
N TYR A 202 0.20 -22.47 -17.66
CA TYR A 202 -0.61 -21.43 -17.06
C TYR A 202 -1.73 -22.05 -16.23
N TYR A 203 -1.93 -21.58 -15.00
CA TYR A 203 -2.99 -22.07 -14.12
C TYR A 203 -4.17 -21.08 -14.11
N ASN A 204 -5.30 -21.49 -14.68
CA ASN A 204 -6.48 -20.64 -14.86
C ASN A 204 -7.37 -20.64 -13.61
N THR A 205 -7.07 -19.75 -12.67
CA THR A 205 -7.75 -19.64 -11.37
C THR A 205 -9.11 -18.92 -11.49
N SER A 206 -10.21 -19.61 -11.20
CA SER A 206 -11.56 -19.02 -11.19
C SER A 206 -11.76 -17.98 -10.09
N ASP A 207 -12.83 -17.18 -10.17
CA ASP A 207 -13.28 -16.33 -9.07
C ASP A 207 -14.47 -16.94 -8.32
N THR A 208 -14.26 -17.19 -7.03
CA THR A 208 -15.23 -17.72 -6.07
C THR A 208 -15.99 -16.63 -5.32
N SER A 209 -15.74 -15.35 -5.62
CA SER A 209 -16.40 -14.18 -4.99
C SER A 209 -17.93 -14.14 -5.18
N LEU A 210 -18.47 -14.93 -6.11
CA LEU A 210 -19.91 -15.10 -6.35
C LEU A 210 -20.64 -15.94 -5.28
N GLN A 211 -19.99 -16.37 -4.18
CA GLN A 211 -20.55 -17.29 -3.18
C GLN A 211 -20.80 -16.67 -1.78
N LYS A 212 -21.14 -15.38 -1.68
CA LYS A 212 -21.57 -14.75 -0.40
C LYS A 212 -22.77 -13.81 -0.51
N SER A 213 -23.98 -14.38 -0.72
CA SER A 213 -25.23 -13.92 -0.07
C SER A 213 -26.46 -14.73 -0.51
N ASP A 214 -27.13 -15.41 0.42
CA ASP A 214 -28.46 -16.04 0.19
C ASP A 214 -29.62 -15.03 0.34
N THR A 215 -29.37 -13.74 0.07
CA THR A 215 -30.39 -12.69 0.06
C THR A 215 -30.98 -12.53 -1.34
N SER A 216 -32.30 -12.38 -1.43
CA SER A 216 -33.02 -12.25 -2.70
C SER A 216 -32.48 -11.10 -3.56
N PRO A 217 -32.33 -11.29 -4.89
CA PRO A 217 -31.72 -10.29 -5.76
C PRO A 217 -32.57 -9.02 -5.83
N THR A 218 -32.04 -7.92 -5.30
CA THR A 218 -32.61 -6.58 -5.50
C THR A 218 -32.18 -6.04 -6.86
N ARG A 219 -32.99 -5.15 -7.45
CA ARG A 219 -32.75 -4.65 -8.81
C ARG A 219 -31.50 -3.75 -8.85
N GLY A 220 -30.37 -4.31 -9.29
CA GLY A 220 -29.12 -3.57 -9.53
C GLY A 220 -27.94 -4.44 -10.01
N ASP A 221 -27.88 -5.72 -9.62
CA ASP A 221 -26.67 -6.53 -9.79
C ASP A 221 -26.43 -7.11 -11.20
N LEU A 222 -25.83 -6.31 -12.09
CA LEU A 222 -25.18 -6.77 -13.32
C LEU A 222 -23.86 -5.97 -13.54
N SER A 223 -22.66 -6.55 -13.51
CA SER A 223 -22.28 -7.94 -13.15
C SER A 223 -20.79 -8.03 -12.73
N PRO A 224 -20.44 -8.64 -11.58
CA PRO A 224 -19.03 -8.83 -11.18
C PRO A 224 -18.19 -9.73 -12.10
N SER A 225 -18.84 -10.58 -12.90
CA SER A 225 -18.19 -11.56 -13.79
C SER A 225 -17.36 -10.93 -14.90
N ALA A 226 -17.70 -9.72 -15.36
CA ALA A 226 -16.95 -9.01 -16.40
C ALA A 226 -15.56 -8.55 -15.92
N LEU A 227 -15.42 -8.20 -14.63
CA LEU A 227 -14.16 -7.78 -14.03
C LEU A 227 -13.24 -8.99 -13.71
N ALA A 228 -13.82 -10.10 -13.25
CA ALA A 228 -13.08 -11.35 -12.99
C ALA A 228 -12.33 -11.86 -14.23
N LEU A 229 -12.98 -11.85 -15.40
CA LEU A 229 -12.37 -12.20 -16.69
C LEU A 229 -11.16 -11.31 -17.04
N LYS A 230 -11.19 -10.03 -16.65
CA LYS A 230 -10.20 -9.01 -17.01
C LYS A 230 -8.85 -9.23 -16.32
N ASN A 231 -8.85 -9.70 -15.07
CA ASN A 231 -7.60 -10.02 -14.36
C ASN A 231 -6.95 -11.28 -14.94
N VAL A 232 -7.74 -12.29 -15.32
CA VAL A 232 -7.25 -13.50 -16.02
C VAL A 232 -6.70 -13.15 -17.42
N GLU A 233 -7.39 -12.30 -18.18
CA GLU A 233 -6.91 -11.77 -19.45
C GLU A 233 -5.55 -11.08 -19.31
N LYS A 234 -5.44 -10.14 -18.35
CA LYS A 234 -4.22 -9.37 -18.07
C LYS A 234 -3.03 -10.25 -17.67
N ASP A 235 -3.24 -11.23 -16.78
CA ASP A 235 -2.22 -12.16 -16.30
C ASP A 235 -1.73 -13.13 -17.40
N PHE A 236 -2.66 -13.74 -18.14
CA PHE A 236 -2.34 -14.62 -19.27
C PHE A 236 -1.62 -13.87 -20.41
N LEU A 237 -2.05 -12.65 -20.72
CA LEU A 237 -1.34 -11.80 -21.68
C LEU A 237 0.04 -11.40 -21.18
N ASN A 238 0.20 -11.04 -19.90
CA ASN A 238 1.52 -10.74 -19.32
C ASN A 238 2.49 -11.92 -19.47
N LEU A 239 2.02 -13.17 -19.31
CA LEU A 239 2.83 -14.36 -19.60
C LEU A 239 3.27 -14.42 -21.07
N ILE A 240 2.34 -14.29 -22.02
CA ILE A 240 2.66 -14.34 -23.47
C ILE A 240 3.65 -13.23 -23.85
N HIS A 241 3.48 -12.01 -23.34
CA HIS A 241 4.37 -10.88 -23.62
C HIS A 241 5.72 -10.95 -22.88
N GLY A 242 5.82 -11.73 -21.79
CA GLY A 242 7.10 -12.05 -21.16
C GLY A 242 7.91 -13.08 -21.95
N ILE A 243 7.23 -13.99 -22.67
CA ILE A 243 7.86 -15.05 -23.46
C ILE A 243 8.25 -14.56 -24.86
N VAL A 244 7.35 -13.87 -25.56
CA VAL A 244 7.55 -13.42 -26.95
C VAL A 244 8.19 -12.04 -26.97
N ARG A 245 9.41 -11.94 -27.53
CA ARG A 245 10.03 -10.66 -27.91
C ARG A 245 9.25 -10.03 -29.06
N ARG A 246 8.18 -9.30 -28.72
CA ARG A 246 7.59 -8.33 -29.63
C ARG A 246 8.39 -7.03 -29.54
N ASP A 247 8.82 -6.55 -30.70
CA ASP A 247 9.35 -5.22 -30.92
C ASP A 247 8.57 -4.16 -30.11
N ASP A 248 9.26 -3.16 -29.56
CA ASP A 248 8.79 -2.26 -28.49
C ASP A 248 7.50 -1.50 -28.83
N SER A 249 7.05 -1.56 -30.08
CA SER A 249 5.65 -1.41 -30.48
C SER A 249 4.62 -1.97 -29.48
N TYR A 250 4.84 -3.13 -28.84
CA TYR A 250 3.91 -3.64 -27.83
C TYR A 250 4.10 -3.02 -26.44
N GLY A 251 5.33 -2.60 -26.11
CA GLY A 251 5.57 -1.64 -25.02
C GLY A 251 4.74 -0.36 -25.21
N LYS A 252 4.60 0.12 -26.45
CA LYS A 252 3.78 1.30 -26.80
C LYS A 252 2.26 1.06 -26.70
N TYR A 253 1.77 -0.18 -26.73
CA TYR A 253 0.34 -0.51 -26.56
C TYR A 253 -0.10 -0.62 -25.09
N LYS A 254 0.82 -0.86 -24.14
CA LYS A 254 0.58 -0.52 -22.74
C LYS A 254 0.76 0.98 -22.57
N ALA A 255 -0.25 1.69 -22.07
CA ALA A 255 -0.09 3.08 -21.60
C ALA A 255 0.65 3.11 -20.26
N ARG A 256 1.90 2.67 -20.30
CA ARG A 256 2.81 2.61 -19.18
C ARG A 256 3.96 3.58 -19.48
N HIS A 257 3.75 4.80 -18.99
CA HIS A 257 4.68 5.80 -18.44
C HIS A 257 6.15 5.76 -18.92
N SER A 258 6.71 6.92 -19.26
CA SER A 258 8.10 7.08 -19.74
C SER A 258 9.15 6.31 -18.91
N LEU A 259 9.08 6.38 -17.56
CA LEU A 259 9.99 5.66 -16.66
C LEU A 259 9.68 4.16 -16.46
N SER A 260 8.53 3.67 -16.92
CA SER A 260 8.08 2.29 -16.65
C SER A 260 8.52 1.26 -17.67
N CYS A 261 9.00 1.72 -18.82
CA CYS A 261 9.80 0.92 -19.74
C CYS A 261 11.23 0.66 -19.19
N LEU A 262 11.71 1.46 -18.23
CA LEU A 262 13.05 1.30 -17.66
C LEU A 262 13.13 0.03 -16.79
N PRO A 263 14.14 -0.85 -16.99
CA PRO A 263 14.37 -2.05 -16.17
C PRO A 263 14.54 -1.73 -14.69
N LEU A 264 14.09 -2.63 -13.79
CA LEU A 264 14.19 -2.41 -12.33
C LEU A 264 15.62 -2.12 -11.85
N ILE A 265 16.62 -2.75 -12.48
CA ILE A 265 18.06 -2.55 -12.21
C ILE A 265 18.59 -1.14 -12.52
N SER A 266 17.85 -0.35 -13.31
CA SER A 266 18.21 1.03 -13.64
C SER A 266 17.56 2.07 -12.72
N ARG A 267 16.75 1.64 -11.75
CA ARG A 267 16.01 2.53 -10.84
C ARG A 267 16.62 2.52 -9.43
N SER A 268 16.84 3.70 -8.86
CA SER A 268 17.38 3.87 -7.50
C SER A 268 16.34 3.56 -6.41
N TYR A 269 16.70 2.74 -5.44
CA TYR A 269 15.87 2.30 -4.31
C TYR A 269 14.60 1.57 -4.73
N THR A 270 14.78 0.46 -5.45
CA THR A 270 13.71 -0.52 -5.73
C THR A 270 13.63 -1.61 -4.68
N TYR A 271 12.43 -2.14 -4.45
CA TYR A 271 12.14 -3.12 -3.38
C TYR A 271 11.48 -4.41 -3.89
N ALA A 272 11.81 -5.54 -3.27
CA ALA A 272 11.23 -6.86 -3.55
C ALA A 272 10.48 -7.40 -2.31
N LEU A 273 9.16 -7.57 -2.40
CA LEU A 273 8.33 -8.10 -1.31
C LEU A 273 8.52 -9.62 -1.20
N SER A 274 9.13 -10.10 -0.12
CA SER A 274 9.39 -11.53 0.08
C SER A 274 8.17 -12.23 0.67
N ILE A 275 7.61 -13.19 -0.07
CA ILE A 275 6.45 -14.00 0.30
C ILE A 275 6.83 -15.49 0.22
N PRO A 276 6.93 -16.19 1.37
CA PRO A 276 7.13 -17.64 1.37
C PRO A 276 5.90 -18.42 0.88
N LEU A 277 6.13 -19.53 0.17
CA LEU A 277 5.11 -20.49 -0.27
C LEU A 277 4.18 -20.96 0.86
N THR A 278 4.71 -21.17 2.07
CA THR A 278 3.95 -21.59 3.25
C THR A 278 2.98 -20.51 3.71
N THR A 279 3.49 -19.29 3.92
CA THR A 279 2.71 -18.13 4.37
C THR A 279 1.62 -17.75 3.38
N LEU A 280 1.89 -17.86 2.06
CA LEU A 280 0.98 -17.42 1.01
C LEU A 280 -0.46 -17.92 1.22
N THR A 281 -0.65 -19.20 1.56
CA THR A 281 -1.98 -19.81 1.73
C THR A 281 -2.87 -19.05 2.72
N SER A 282 -2.30 -18.52 3.81
CA SER A 282 -3.02 -17.73 4.81
C SER A 282 -3.35 -16.30 4.34
N VAL A 283 -2.56 -15.75 3.41
CA VAL A 283 -2.70 -14.37 2.93
C VAL A 283 -3.45 -14.28 1.58
N VAL A 284 -3.66 -15.39 0.85
CA VAL A 284 -4.34 -15.40 -0.49
C VAL A 284 -5.65 -14.62 -0.51
N SER A 285 -6.47 -14.74 0.53
CA SER A 285 -7.74 -14.03 0.65
C SER A 285 -7.57 -12.51 0.76
N GLU A 286 -6.51 -12.05 1.42
CA GLU A 286 -6.21 -10.63 1.64
C GLU A 286 -5.38 -10.02 0.52
N LEU A 287 -4.54 -10.80 -0.20
CA LEU A 287 -3.72 -10.31 -1.33
C LEU A 287 -4.52 -9.66 -2.49
N ARG A 288 -5.85 -9.79 -2.47
CA ARG A 288 -6.78 -9.09 -3.38
C ARG A 288 -7.04 -7.64 -2.98
N ASP A 289 -6.97 -7.35 -1.68
CA ASP A 289 -7.29 -6.08 -1.03
C ASP A 289 -6.03 -5.38 -0.46
N ILE A 290 -4.84 -5.97 -0.62
CA ILE A 290 -3.56 -5.43 -0.14
C ILE A 290 -2.85 -4.58 -1.20
N ASP A 291 -2.62 -3.32 -0.84
CA ASP A 291 -1.80 -2.36 -1.57
C ASP A 291 -0.30 -2.69 -1.43
N ILE A 292 0.30 -3.29 -2.46
CA ILE A 292 1.72 -3.67 -2.46
C ILE A 292 2.59 -2.50 -2.92
N GLU A 293 3.37 -1.95 -1.98
CA GLU A 293 4.29 -0.82 -2.16
C GLU A 293 5.62 -1.19 -2.87
N ALA A 294 5.82 -2.45 -3.28
CA ALA A 294 7.08 -2.96 -3.83
C ALA A 294 7.16 -2.88 -5.37
N ASP A 295 8.37 -2.99 -5.92
CA ASP A 295 8.63 -3.01 -7.37
C ASP A 295 8.62 -4.44 -7.96
N ALA A 296 8.82 -5.46 -7.13
CA ALA A 296 8.70 -6.88 -7.46
C ALA A 296 8.17 -7.70 -6.27
N VAL A 297 7.72 -8.94 -6.52
CA VAL A 297 7.45 -9.96 -5.49
C VAL A 297 8.51 -11.05 -5.57
N GLU A 298 9.19 -11.36 -4.47
CA GLU A 298 9.98 -12.58 -4.36
C GLU A 298 9.11 -13.71 -3.79
N PHE A 299 8.86 -14.72 -4.62
CA PHE A 299 8.17 -15.94 -4.22
C PHE A 299 9.21 -16.97 -3.77
N THR A 300 9.31 -17.16 -2.45
CA THR A 300 10.35 -18.00 -1.83
C THR A 300 9.81 -19.40 -1.56
N ILE A 301 10.47 -20.40 -2.15
CA ILE A 301 10.17 -21.83 -2.01
C ILE A 301 11.28 -22.47 -1.15
N PRO A 302 11.03 -22.75 0.14
CA PRO A 302 11.97 -23.48 1.00
C PRO A 302 11.99 -24.98 0.65
N MET A 303 13.18 -25.53 0.39
CA MET A 303 13.36 -26.94 0.00
C MET A 303 12.83 -27.91 1.06
N SER A 304 12.99 -27.57 2.35
CA SER A 304 12.46 -28.35 3.48
C SER A 304 10.99 -28.73 3.33
N THR A 305 10.14 -27.82 2.85
CA THR A 305 8.68 -28.00 2.69
C THR A 305 8.28 -28.88 1.50
N LEU A 306 9.27 -29.43 0.79
CA LEU A 306 9.13 -30.33 -0.35
C LEU A 306 9.78 -31.71 -0.08
N CYS A 307 10.30 -31.95 1.13
CA CYS A 307 11.04 -33.15 1.51
C CYS A 307 10.46 -33.87 2.75
N GLU A 308 9.21 -33.59 3.13
CA GLU A 308 8.48 -34.35 4.16
C GLU A 308 8.06 -35.74 3.66
N ASP A 309 7.89 -35.93 2.35
CA ASP A 309 7.76 -37.22 1.68
C ASP A 309 9.11 -37.65 1.07
N GLU A 310 9.43 -38.95 1.11
CA GLU A 310 10.62 -39.54 0.45
C GLU A 310 10.57 -39.51 -1.10
N HIS A 311 9.67 -38.74 -1.69
CA HIS A 311 9.37 -38.69 -3.12
C HIS A 311 9.44 -37.25 -3.62
N GLY A 312 10.61 -36.88 -4.17
CA GLY A 312 10.85 -35.54 -4.70
C GLY A 312 9.98 -35.15 -5.91
N LEU A 313 9.92 -33.84 -6.20
CA LEU A 313 8.95 -33.11 -7.04
C LEU A 313 8.02 -34.00 -7.86
N ASP A 314 6.88 -34.30 -7.26
CA ASP A 314 5.82 -35.07 -7.88
C ASP A 314 4.88 -34.18 -8.72
N GLY A 315 3.87 -34.78 -9.34
CA GLY A 315 2.87 -34.05 -10.12
C GLY A 315 2.06 -33.06 -9.27
N MET A 316 1.68 -33.44 -8.04
CA MET A 316 0.86 -32.63 -7.14
C MET A 316 1.63 -31.42 -6.58
N THR A 317 2.90 -31.59 -6.26
CA THR A 317 3.79 -30.52 -5.79
C THR A 317 4.04 -29.49 -6.89
N ALA A 318 4.28 -29.93 -8.13
CA ALA A 318 4.37 -29.04 -9.28
C ALA A 318 3.05 -28.28 -9.52
N ASP A 319 1.90 -28.96 -9.48
CA ASP A 319 0.57 -28.34 -9.60
C ASP A 319 0.29 -27.33 -8.47
N ARG A 320 0.71 -27.63 -7.23
CA ARG A 320 0.64 -26.75 -6.05
C ARG A 320 1.43 -25.45 -6.28
N ILE A 321 2.67 -25.55 -6.78
CA ILE A 321 3.51 -24.38 -7.09
C ILE A 321 2.87 -23.55 -8.23
N SER A 322 2.43 -24.19 -9.32
CA SER A 322 1.80 -23.50 -10.46
C SER A 322 0.53 -22.74 -10.08
N ARG A 323 -0.31 -23.34 -9.20
CA ARG A 323 -1.51 -22.70 -8.65
C ARG A 323 -1.17 -21.47 -7.81
N GLN A 324 -0.17 -21.58 -6.93
CA GLN A 324 0.24 -20.50 -6.04
C GLN A 324 0.91 -19.32 -6.79
N VAL A 325 1.74 -19.61 -7.80
CA VAL A 325 2.31 -18.55 -8.66
C VAL A 325 1.23 -17.85 -9.49
N SER A 326 0.21 -18.56 -9.98
CA SER A 326 -0.97 -17.93 -10.62
C SER A 326 -1.74 -17.04 -9.65
N VAL A 327 -1.97 -17.49 -8.41
CA VAL A 327 -2.59 -16.66 -7.37
C VAL A 327 -1.79 -15.38 -7.09
N VAL A 328 -0.45 -15.45 -7.09
CA VAL A 328 0.39 -14.24 -7.03
C VAL A 328 0.17 -13.36 -8.25
N ARG A 329 0.41 -13.84 -9.49
CA ARG A 329 0.36 -13.00 -10.71
C ARG A 329 -1.03 -12.45 -11.05
N LYS A 330 -2.11 -13.16 -10.72
CA LYS A 330 -3.50 -12.72 -10.96
C LYS A 330 -3.88 -11.51 -10.09
N ASN A 331 -3.42 -11.48 -8.85
CA ASN A 331 -3.73 -10.39 -7.91
C ASN A 331 -2.65 -9.29 -7.97
N ILE A 332 -1.38 -9.67 -8.15
CA ILE A 332 -0.21 -8.80 -7.97
C ILE A 332 0.44 -8.52 -9.33
N CYS A 333 0.26 -7.30 -9.83
CA CYS A 333 0.52 -6.93 -11.23
C CYS A 333 1.93 -6.36 -11.50
N ILE A 334 2.93 -6.82 -10.73
CA ILE A 334 4.36 -6.46 -10.80
C ILE A 334 5.21 -7.73 -11.02
N PRO A 335 6.47 -7.63 -11.49
CA PRO A 335 7.32 -8.79 -11.79
C PRO A 335 7.52 -9.76 -10.61
N VAL A 336 7.56 -11.06 -10.92
CA VAL A 336 7.84 -12.13 -9.97
C VAL A 336 9.32 -12.55 -10.05
N ILE A 337 9.96 -12.64 -8.88
CA ILE A 337 11.25 -13.27 -8.66
C ILE A 337 10.98 -14.66 -8.06
N TYR A 338 11.27 -15.71 -8.82
CA TYR A 338 11.12 -17.10 -8.38
C TYR A 338 12.41 -17.55 -7.68
N HIS A 339 12.33 -17.82 -6.37
CA HIS A 339 13.50 -18.16 -5.55
C HIS A 339 13.31 -19.50 -4.83
N VAL A 340 14.09 -20.51 -5.20
CA VAL A 340 14.22 -21.74 -4.42
C VAL A 340 15.36 -21.53 -3.42
N ASN A 341 15.05 -21.60 -2.12
CA ASN A 341 16.04 -21.45 -1.06
C ASN A 341 16.74 -22.79 -0.82
N SER A 342 18.06 -22.83 -1.01
CA SER A 342 18.92 -23.99 -0.76
C SER A 342 19.45 -24.05 0.68
N TYR A 343 19.42 -22.94 1.43
CA TYR A 343 20.15 -22.79 2.69
C TYR A 343 19.35 -23.24 3.94
N ASP A 344 18.14 -23.80 3.77
CA ASP A 344 17.30 -24.33 4.85
C ASP A 344 17.55 -25.82 5.17
N MET A 345 18.37 -26.51 4.37
CA MET A 345 18.71 -27.93 4.56
C MET A 345 20.22 -28.17 4.70
N GLN A 346 20.62 -29.07 5.60
CA GLN A 346 22.03 -29.45 5.77
C GLN A 346 22.59 -30.27 4.60
N GLN A 347 21.72 -30.93 3.83
CA GLN A 347 22.06 -31.62 2.58
C GLN A 347 20.96 -31.34 1.56
N VAL A 348 21.34 -30.80 0.40
CA VAL A 348 20.40 -30.40 -0.66
C VAL A 348 20.48 -31.42 -1.81
N ASN A 349 19.34 -31.96 -2.22
CA ASN A 349 19.27 -32.72 -3.47
C ASN A 349 19.40 -31.77 -4.66
N VAL A 350 20.61 -31.67 -5.23
CA VAL A 350 20.94 -30.75 -6.32
C VAL A 350 20.08 -31.02 -7.58
N ASP A 351 19.75 -32.28 -7.87
CA ASP A 351 18.91 -32.64 -9.01
C ASP A 351 17.42 -32.38 -8.76
N GLU A 352 17.00 -32.18 -7.52
CA GLU A 352 15.68 -31.62 -7.18
C GLU A 352 15.66 -30.10 -7.31
N TYR A 353 16.68 -29.43 -6.76
CA TYR A 353 16.86 -27.99 -6.85
C TYR A 353 16.77 -27.49 -8.31
N PHE A 354 17.52 -28.09 -9.24
CA PHE A 354 17.47 -27.69 -10.65
C PHE A 354 16.15 -28.06 -11.36
N ARG A 355 15.42 -29.09 -10.91
CA ARG A 355 14.06 -29.38 -11.43
C ARG A 355 13.04 -28.33 -11.00
N LEU A 356 13.14 -27.83 -9.78
CA LEU A 356 12.31 -26.73 -9.29
C LEU A 356 12.61 -25.41 -10.00
N LEU A 357 13.87 -25.15 -10.35
CA LEU A 357 14.24 -23.98 -11.17
C LEU A 357 13.74 -24.08 -12.61
N ASP A 358 13.81 -25.26 -13.25
CA ASP A 358 13.25 -25.45 -14.60
C ASP A 358 11.71 -25.31 -14.61
N HIS A 359 11.04 -25.70 -13.52
CA HIS A 359 9.61 -25.41 -13.32
C HIS A 359 9.33 -23.90 -13.14
N GLY A 360 10.23 -23.15 -12.50
CA GLY A 360 10.15 -21.68 -12.43
C GLY A 360 10.23 -21.02 -13.81
N LEU A 361 11.15 -21.48 -14.67
CA LEU A 361 11.23 -21.05 -16.08
C LEU A 361 9.95 -21.44 -16.86
N ARG A 362 9.36 -22.59 -16.57
CA ARG A 362 8.14 -23.10 -17.20
C ARG A 362 6.89 -22.28 -16.85
N LEU A 363 6.90 -21.58 -15.71
CA LEU A 363 5.86 -20.64 -15.29
C LEU A 363 6.08 -19.22 -15.85
N GLY A 364 7.17 -18.97 -16.57
CA GLY A 364 7.47 -17.68 -17.18
C GLY A 364 7.69 -16.55 -16.17
N ALA A 365 8.30 -16.87 -15.01
CA ALA A 365 8.70 -15.86 -14.04
C ALA A 365 9.65 -14.84 -14.70
N GLU A 366 9.47 -13.56 -14.38
CA GLU A 366 10.27 -12.47 -14.95
C GLU A 366 11.73 -12.51 -14.47
N TYR A 367 11.95 -12.94 -13.22
CA TYR A 367 13.27 -13.21 -12.63
C TYR A 367 13.31 -14.58 -11.96
N LEU A 368 14.50 -15.20 -11.92
CA LEU A 368 14.76 -16.46 -11.23
C LEU A 368 16.11 -16.43 -10.52
N CYS A 369 16.13 -16.85 -9.25
CA CYS A 369 17.35 -16.96 -8.43
C CYS A 369 17.99 -18.34 -8.57
N VAL A 370 19.31 -18.39 -8.79
CA VAL A 370 20.10 -19.64 -8.83
C VAL A 370 21.32 -19.52 -7.91
N ASP A 371 21.50 -20.50 -7.02
CA ASP A 371 22.62 -20.55 -6.08
C ASP A 371 23.95 -20.85 -6.80
N LEU A 372 24.88 -19.89 -6.73
CA LEU A 372 26.19 -19.94 -7.37
C LEU A 372 27.14 -20.94 -6.70
N ALA A 373 26.82 -21.46 -5.50
CA ALA A 373 27.60 -22.51 -4.85
C ALA A 373 27.50 -23.88 -5.58
N PHE A 374 26.47 -24.10 -6.40
CA PHE A 374 26.30 -25.34 -7.16
C PHE A 374 27.16 -25.39 -8.44
N ASP A 375 27.17 -26.58 -9.06
CA ASP A 375 27.99 -26.89 -10.24
C ASP A 375 27.75 -25.94 -11.43
N THR A 376 28.87 -25.57 -12.07
CA THR A 376 28.94 -24.66 -13.21
C THR A 376 28.19 -25.18 -14.43
N ALA A 377 28.26 -26.49 -14.73
CA ALA A 377 27.60 -27.06 -15.92
C ALA A 377 26.07 -27.15 -15.76
N LYS A 378 25.58 -27.45 -14.55
CA LYS A 378 24.14 -27.39 -14.25
C LYS A 378 23.60 -25.95 -14.37
N ILE A 379 24.30 -24.95 -13.81
CA ILE A 379 23.91 -23.54 -13.95
C ILE A 379 23.94 -23.10 -15.42
N GLN A 380 24.99 -23.43 -16.18
CA GLN A 380 25.07 -23.08 -17.61
C GLN A 380 23.95 -23.73 -18.44
N THR A 381 23.52 -24.94 -18.08
CA THR A 381 22.41 -25.65 -18.73
C THR A 381 21.08 -24.91 -18.49
N LEU A 382 20.82 -24.47 -17.25
CA LEU A 382 19.64 -23.66 -16.89
C LEU A 382 19.63 -22.29 -17.58
N ILE A 383 20.78 -21.59 -17.61
CA ILE A 383 20.91 -20.30 -18.31
C ILE A 383 20.67 -20.48 -19.82
N SER A 384 21.02 -21.64 -20.38
CA SER A 384 20.75 -21.99 -21.78
C SER A 384 19.27 -22.32 -22.09
N SER A 385 18.41 -22.52 -21.08
CA SER A 385 16.96 -22.78 -21.24
C SER A 385 16.08 -21.63 -20.71
N ARG A 386 16.67 -20.51 -20.29
CA ARG A 386 15.96 -19.39 -19.61
C ARG A 386 14.94 -18.64 -20.46
N GLY A 387 15.02 -18.72 -21.79
CA GLY A 387 14.24 -17.86 -22.68
C GLY A 387 14.53 -16.38 -22.40
N GLN A 388 13.51 -15.64 -21.96
CA GLN A 388 13.62 -14.23 -21.56
C GLN A 388 13.79 -14.01 -20.04
N THR A 389 13.65 -15.05 -19.21
CA THR A 389 13.74 -14.95 -17.74
C THR A 389 15.10 -14.41 -17.30
N LYS A 390 15.10 -13.43 -16.39
CA LYS A 390 16.31 -12.80 -15.87
C LYS A 390 16.92 -13.59 -14.72
N ILE A 391 18.20 -13.92 -14.82
CA ILE A 391 18.89 -14.80 -13.88
C ILE A 391 19.63 -14.00 -12.82
N ILE A 392 19.19 -14.14 -11.57
CA ILE A 392 19.87 -13.61 -10.38
C ILE A 392 20.81 -14.72 -9.88
N GLY A 393 22.11 -14.55 -10.10
CA GLY A 393 23.13 -15.39 -9.48
C GLY A 393 23.19 -15.07 -7.98
N HIS A 394 22.76 -15.98 -7.13
CA HIS A 394 22.64 -15.79 -5.69
C HIS A 394 23.78 -16.48 -4.94
N TYR A 395 24.27 -15.85 -3.87
CA TYR A 395 25.18 -16.47 -2.91
C TYR A 395 24.88 -15.97 -1.50
N SER A 396 24.60 -16.88 -0.56
CA SER A 396 24.59 -16.58 0.88
C SER A 396 25.89 -17.07 1.51
N ALA A 397 26.64 -16.17 2.15
CA ALA A 397 27.76 -16.53 3.00
C ALA A 397 27.26 -17.20 4.31
N SER A 398 28.02 -18.16 4.84
CA SER A 398 27.62 -18.99 5.98
C SER A 398 28.17 -18.49 7.32
N ASP A 399 27.43 -18.77 8.40
CA ASP A 399 27.78 -18.35 9.77
C ASP A 399 29.08 -18.98 10.32
N ASN A 400 29.53 -20.09 9.73
CA ASN A 400 30.59 -20.95 10.29
C ASN A 400 31.99 -20.67 9.71
N GLY A 401 32.16 -19.65 8.87
CA GLY A 401 33.44 -19.28 8.27
C GLY A 401 33.75 -17.79 8.47
N ASP A 402 35.02 -17.46 8.70
CA ASP A 402 35.50 -16.07 8.76
C ASP A 402 35.60 -15.47 7.35
N ASP A 403 34.45 -15.36 6.68
CA ASP A 403 34.27 -14.83 5.34
C ASP A 403 33.55 -13.48 5.40
N GLY A 404 34.21 -12.49 5.99
CA GLY A 404 33.80 -11.08 5.91
C GLY A 404 33.66 -10.60 4.45
N TRP A 405 33.03 -9.44 4.24
CA TRP A 405 32.79 -8.87 2.90
C TRP A 405 34.06 -8.53 2.10
N ASP A 406 35.24 -8.68 2.71
CA ASP A 406 36.57 -8.54 2.12
C ASP A 406 37.22 -9.88 1.73
N SER A 407 36.58 -11.03 2.01
CA SER A 407 37.10 -12.36 1.66
C SER A 407 37.13 -12.56 0.13
N PRO A 408 38.18 -13.23 -0.40
CA PRO A 408 38.27 -13.55 -1.83
C PRO A 408 37.08 -14.35 -2.38
N LYS A 409 36.29 -15.03 -1.53
CA LYS A 409 35.11 -15.81 -1.95
C LYS A 409 34.03 -14.91 -2.56
N GLN A 410 33.71 -13.78 -1.92
CA GLN A 410 32.73 -12.82 -2.42
C GLN A 410 33.17 -12.22 -3.77
N TRP A 411 34.47 -11.92 -3.93
CA TRP A 411 35.01 -11.45 -5.21
C TRP A 411 34.97 -12.53 -6.31
N ALA A 412 35.27 -13.78 -5.96
CA ALA A 412 35.14 -14.91 -6.88
C ALA A 412 33.68 -15.11 -7.35
N MET A 413 32.68 -14.78 -6.54
CA MET A 413 31.27 -14.81 -6.97
C MET A 413 30.94 -13.72 -8.01
N VAL A 414 31.60 -12.54 -7.96
CA VAL A 414 31.47 -11.52 -9.02
C VAL A 414 31.96 -12.07 -10.36
N GLN A 415 33.17 -12.63 -10.38
CA GLN A 415 33.74 -13.24 -11.57
C GLN A 415 32.89 -14.42 -12.06
N ARG A 416 32.39 -15.27 -11.15
CA ARG A 416 31.55 -16.43 -11.46
C ARG A 416 30.22 -16.04 -12.10
N ALA A 417 29.48 -15.10 -11.50
CA ALA A 417 28.20 -14.62 -12.03
C ALA A 417 28.36 -13.95 -13.41
N HIS A 418 29.40 -13.13 -13.58
CA HIS A 418 29.74 -12.54 -14.88
C HIS A 418 30.08 -13.60 -15.94
N THR A 419 30.92 -14.58 -15.60
CA THR A 419 31.35 -15.65 -16.53
C THR A 419 30.21 -16.56 -16.95
N LEU A 420 29.24 -16.81 -16.06
CA LEU A 420 28.03 -17.60 -16.34
C LEU A 420 26.98 -16.83 -17.18
N GLY A 421 27.08 -15.50 -17.29
CA GLY A 421 26.08 -14.67 -17.98
C GLY A 421 24.80 -14.44 -17.18
N CYS A 422 24.91 -14.39 -15.84
CA CYS A 422 23.83 -13.94 -14.95
C CYS A 422 23.50 -12.46 -15.24
N ASP A 423 22.22 -12.10 -15.14
CA ASP A 423 21.76 -10.72 -15.37
C ASP A 423 21.97 -9.82 -14.13
N ILE A 424 22.04 -10.41 -12.93
CA ILE A 424 22.25 -9.75 -11.64
C ILE A 424 23.06 -10.68 -10.72
N LEU A 425 23.91 -10.14 -9.84
CA LEU A 425 24.50 -10.83 -8.70
C LEU A 425 23.78 -10.42 -7.40
N ARG A 426 23.41 -11.39 -6.54
CA ARG A 426 22.89 -11.15 -5.18
C ARG A 426 23.73 -11.87 -4.12
N VAL A 427 24.55 -11.10 -3.40
CA VAL A 427 25.31 -11.59 -2.23
C VAL A 427 24.58 -11.19 -0.95
N CYS A 428 24.45 -12.12 0.01
CA CYS A 428 24.08 -11.77 1.38
C CYS A 428 24.89 -12.52 2.43
N LYS A 429 24.90 -11.99 3.65
CA LYS A 429 25.56 -12.54 4.86
C LYS A 429 24.66 -12.26 6.07
N LYS A 430 24.68 -13.06 7.12
CA LYS A 430 24.09 -12.67 8.42
C LYS A 430 24.95 -11.59 9.09
N ALA A 431 24.33 -10.49 9.53
CA ALA A 431 25.05 -9.48 10.30
C ALA A 431 25.33 -9.99 11.73
N THR A 432 26.60 -10.01 12.13
CA THR A 432 27.01 -10.23 13.53
C THR A 432 27.33 -8.91 14.24
N SER A 433 27.56 -7.85 13.48
CA SER A 433 27.90 -6.51 13.94
C SER A 433 27.19 -5.43 13.10
N LEU A 434 27.22 -4.17 13.56
CA LEU A 434 26.82 -3.04 12.70
C LEU A 434 27.86 -2.79 11.58
N ALA A 435 29.13 -3.14 11.79
CA ALA A 435 30.22 -2.93 10.84
C ALA A 435 30.04 -3.73 9.52
N ASP A 436 29.40 -4.90 9.58
CA ASP A 436 29.04 -5.72 8.41
C ASP A 436 28.24 -4.93 7.34
N ASN A 437 27.47 -3.92 7.75
CA ASN A 437 26.68 -3.09 6.84
C ASN A 437 27.56 -2.16 6.00
N PHE A 438 28.54 -1.50 6.62
CA PHE A 438 29.51 -0.67 5.91
C PHE A 438 30.42 -1.52 5.03
N ALA A 439 30.79 -2.73 5.49
CA ALA A 439 31.58 -3.67 4.71
C ALA A 439 30.83 -4.15 3.44
N ALA A 440 29.52 -4.37 3.51
CA ALA A 440 28.68 -4.66 2.34
C ALA A 440 28.66 -3.50 1.32
N GLN A 441 28.52 -2.25 1.80
CA GLN A 441 28.60 -1.06 0.95
C GLN A 441 29.98 -0.93 0.29
N HIS A 442 31.06 -1.16 1.05
CA HIS A 442 32.44 -1.14 0.57
C HIS A 442 32.72 -2.21 -0.49
N PHE A 443 32.14 -3.41 -0.35
CA PHE A 443 32.17 -4.44 -1.39
C PHE A 443 31.54 -3.95 -2.70
N VAL A 444 30.32 -3.41 -2.69
CA VAL A 444 29.67 -2.86 -3.89
C VAL A 444 30.49 -1.72 -4.50
N HIS A 445 31.01 -0.82 -3.67
CA HIS A 445 31.85 0.29 -4.13
C HIS A 445 33.10 -0.20 -4.86
N ARG A 446 33.84 -1.18 -4.29
CA ARG A 446 35.04 -1.74 -4.94
C ARG A 446 34.75 -2.40 -6.27
N VAL A 447 33.65 -3.15 -6.41
CA VAL A 447 33.34 -3.77 -7.70
C VAL A 447 33.06 -2.70 -8.76
N LYS A 448 32.23 -1.69 -8.43
CA LYS A 448 31.98 -0.53 -9.31
C LYS A 448 33.27 0.21 -9.67
N ALA A 449 34.13 0.48 -8.67
CA ALA A 449 35.39 1.19 -8.85
C ALA A 449 36.44 0.40 -9.66
N SER A 450 36.35 -0.94 -9.71
CA SER A 450 37.28 -1.75 -10.51
C SER A 450 37.09 -1.59 -12.02
N GLN A 451 35.89 -1.17 -12.45
CA GLN A 451 35.45 -1.08 -13.85
C GLN A 451 35.56 -2.40 -14.67
N GLN A 452 36.01 -3.50 -14.04
CA GLN A 452 36.24 -4.79 -14.68
C GLN A 452 34.94 -5.56 -14.94
N TYR A 453 33.89 -5.31 -14.15
CA TYR A 453 32.62 -6.01 -14.19
C TYR A 453 31.46 -5.03 -14.19
N THR A 454 30.57 -5.14 -15.18
CA THR A 454 29.37 -4.29 -15.34
C THR A 454 28.09 -4.89 -14.77
N ILE A 455 28.16 -6.08 -14.18
CA ILE A 455 27.00 -6.79 -13.64
C ILE A 455 26.37 -6.02 -12.46
N PRO A 456 25.04 -5.78 -12.44
CA PRO A 456 24.36 -5.20 -11.29
C PRO A 456 24.52 -6.07 -10.03
N ILE A 457 24.76 -5.43 -8.88
CA ILE A 457 24.97 -6.10 -7.60
C ILE A 457 23.92 -5.67 -6.60
N ILE A 458 23.28 -6.66 -6.01
CA ILE A 458 22.47 -6.58 -4.79
C ILE A 458 23.36 -7.10 -3.66
N ALA A 459 23.59 -6.29 -2.61
CA ALA A 459 24.39 -6.68 -1.46
C ALA A 459 23.81 -6.14 -0.15
N TYR A 460 23.42 -7.03 0.74
CA TYR A 460 22.86 -6.68 2.05
C TYR A 460 23.14 -7.78 3.08
N ASN A 461 22.98 -7.44 4.35
CA ASN A 461 23.05 -8.39 5.45
C ASN A 461 21.66 -8.76 5.97
N THR A 462 21.47 -10.00 6.39
CA THR A 462 20.23 -10.50 7.00
C THR A 462 20.21 -10.34 8.52
N GLY A 463 19.02 -10.45 9.12
CA GLY A 463 18.80 -10.26 10.55
C GLY A 463 18.64 -8.79 10.95
N HIS A 464 18.26 -8.56 12.22
CA HIS A 464 17.92 -7.21 12.71
C HIS A 464 19.08 -6.20 12.61
N LEU A 465 20.33 -6.65 12.84
CA LEU A 465 21.54 -5.83 12.67
C LEU A 465 21.85 -5.50 11.20
N GLY A 466 21.35 -6.28 10.24
CA GLY A 466 21.60 -6.10 8.81
C GLY A 466 20.73 -5.05 8.11
N ARG A 467 19.69 -4.56 8.80
CA ARG A 467 18.68 -3.64 8.27
C ARG A 467 19.24 -2.38 7.60
N MET A 468 20.41 -1.88 8.05
CA MET A 468 21.05 -0.70 7.46
C MET A 468 21.53 -0.96 6.03
N SER A 469 22.17 -2.10 5.77
CA SER A 469 22.53 -2.49 4.40
C SER A 469 21.31 -2.78 3.52
N CYS A 470 20.19 -3.24 4.08
CA CYS A 470 18.94 -3.41 3.31
C CYS A 470 18.36 -2.09 2.79
N TYR A 471 18.26 -1.03 3.60
CA TYR A 471 17.69 0.26 3.12
C TYR A 471 18.67 1.10 2.29
N SER A 472 19.97 0.85 2.41
CA SER A 472 21.01 1.56 1.64
C SER A 472 21.42 0.85 0.34
N ASN A 473 21.16 -0.45 0.20
CA ASN A 473 21.16 -1.14 -1.09
C ASN A 473 20.08 -0.53 -2.01
N SER A 474 20.43 -0.31 -3.28
CA SER A 474 19.60 0.48 -4.22
C SER A 474 18.77 -0.36 -5.21
N ILE A 475 19.04 -1.66 -5.32
CA ILE A 475 18.41 -2.54 -6.32
C ILE A 475 17.73 -3.71 -5.62
N LEU A 476 16.41 -3.84 -5.79
CA LEU A 476 15.59 -4.97 -5.32
C LEU A 476 15.85 -5.37 -3.86
N SER A 477 15.91 -4.39 -2.96
CA SER A 477 16.11 -4.64 -1.52
C SER A 477 14.95 -5.45 -0.95
N PRO A 478 15.22 -6.50 -0.15
CA PRO A 478 14.16 -7.36 0.39
C PRO A 478 13.35 -6.65 1.47
N VAL A 479 12.03 -6.69 1.32
CA VAL A 479 11.05 -6.09 2.24
C VAL A 479 9.95 -7.09 2.60
N THR A 480 9.23 -6.81 3.69
CA THR A 480 8.03 -7.51 4.13
C THR A 480 6.82 -6.56 4.17
N HIS A 481 5.63 -7.07 4.45
CA HIS A 481 4.40 -6.29 4.64
C HIS A 481 3.85 -6.48 6.06
N LEU A 482 3.12 -5.48 6.60
CA LEU A 482 2.59 -5.55 7.96
C LEU A 482 1.69 -6.77 8.19
N LEU A 483 0.85 -7.11 7.21
CA LEU A 483 -0.03 -8.29 7.32
C LEU A 483 0.75 -9.61 7.26
N ILE A 484 1.90 -9.68 6.56
CA ILE A 484 2.78 -10.86 6.58
C ILE A 484 3.40 -11.03 7.97
N ARG A 485 3.84 -9.94 8.61
CA ARG A 485 4.31 -9.98 10.00
C ARG A 485 3.24 -10.45 10.98
N ASN A 486 2.02 -9.92 10.84
CA ASN A 486 0.91 -10.23 11.74
C ASN A 486 0.40 -11.68 11.58
N LEU A 487 0.33 -12.19 10.34
CA LEU A 487 -0.21 -13.52 10.03
C LEU A 487 0.83 -14.65 10.11
N ALA A 488 2.13 -14.32 10.19
CA ALA A 488 3.21 -15.28 10.33
C ALA A 488 4.35 -14.73 11.22
N PRO A 489 4.15 -14.63 12.55
CA PRO A 489 5.12 -14.03 13.49
C PRO A 489 6.49 -14.73 13.52
N ASP A 490 6.54 -16.04 13.22
CA ASP A 490 7.77 -16.83 13.14
C ASP A 490 8.50 -16.75 11.79
N CYS A 491 7.98 -15.97 10.84
CA CYS A 491 8.55 -15.86 9.50
C CYS A 491 9.91 -15.12 9.51
N PRO A 492 10.97 -15.65 8.84
CA PRO A 492 12.23 -14.93 8.68
C PRO A 492 12.09 -13.53 8.06
N SER A 493 11.03 -13.30 7.27
CA SER A 493 10.72 -11.99 6.69
C SER A 493 10.46 -10.89 7.74
N ASN A 494 10.17 -11.24 8.99
CA ASN A 494 9.89 -10.27 10.06
C ASN A 494 11.15 -9.51 10.51
N SER A 495 12.33 -10.07 10.21
CA SER A 495 13.60 -9.35 10.31
C SER A 495 13.74 -8.24 9.27
N LEU A 496 13.06 -8.33 8.11
CA LEU A 496 13.09 -7.30 7.05
C LEU A 496 12.30 -6.05 7.46
N LEU A 497 12.54 -4.96 6.71
CA LEU A 497 11.78 -3.71 6.81
C LEU A 497 10.51 -3.78 5.93
N THR A 498 9.51 -2.95 6.22
CA THR A 498 8.49 -2.60 5.20
C THR A 498 9.03 -1.56 4.22
N VAL A 499 8.39 -1.35 3.07
CA VAL A 499 8.82 -0.29 2.11
C VAL A 499 8.76 1.08 2.79
N LYS A 500 7.66 1.40 3.47
CA LYS A 500 7.51 2.59 4.32
C LYS A 500 8.63 2.79 5.35
N GLU A 501 9.07 1.72 6.04
CA GLU A 501 10.18 1.78 6.98
C GLU A 501 11.53 1.98 6.30
N ALA A 502 11.77 1.28 5.19
CA ALA A 502 12.99 1.42 4.41
C ALA A 502 13.12 2.83 3.83
N GLN A 503 12.07 3.37 3.20
CA GLN A 503 12.02 4.75 2.70
C GLN A 503 12.32 5.75 3.82
N LYS A 504 11.61 5.67 4.97
CA LYS A 504 11.87 6.52 6.13
C LYS A 504 13.33 6.46 6.59
N ALA A 505 13.92 5.28 6.63
CA ALA A 505 15.31 5.10 7.02
C ALA A 505 16.30 5.68 5.98
N THR A 506 16.00 5.57 4.68
CA THR A 506 16.80 6.18 3.59
C THR A 506 16.81 7.72 3.70
N PHE A 507 15.67 8.37 3.97
CA PHE A 507 15.63 9.82 4.20
C PHE A 507 16.29 10.22 5.55
N ALA A 508 16.00 9.50 6.63
CA ALA A 508 16.57 9.78 7.95
C ALA A 508 18.08 9.50 8.07
N SER A 509 18.69 8.86 7.06
CA SER A 509 20.14 8.66 6.92
C SER A 509 20.78 9.59 5.89
N PHE A 510 20.03 10.56 5.35
CA PHE A 510 20.48 11.53 4.34
C PHE A 510 21.02 10.87 3.05
N LEU A 511 20.53 9.66 2.72
CA LEU A 511 20.77 9.01 1.44
C LEU A 511 19.81 9.51 0.34
N LEU A 512 18.72 10.18 0.75
CA LEU A 512 17.77 10.92 -0.08
C LEU A 512 17.33 12.17 0.70
N ASP A 513 16.97 13.24 -0.02
CA ASP A 513 16.66 14.55 0.54
C ASP A 513 15.16 14.85 0.57
N ASP A 514 14.70 15.58 1.58
CA ASP A 514 13.38 16.19 1.55
C ASP A 514 13.29 17.28 0.46
N GLN A 515 12.10 17.43 -0.11
CA GLN A 515 11.81 18.32 -1.23
C GLN A 515 10.38 18.83 -1.14
N PHE A 516 10.10 19.95 -1.81
CA PHE A 516 8.75 20.47 -1.96
C PHE A 516 8.32 20.53 -3.44
N PHE A 517 7.02 20.36 -3.61
CA PHE A 517 6.30 20.35 -4.87
C PHE A 517 5.08 21.28 -4.77
N GLY A 518 4.29 21.41 -5.84
CA GLY A 518 2.97 22.01 -5.73
C GLY A 518 2.17 22.05 -7.03
N ILE A 519 0.94 22.56 -6.94
CA ILE A 519 0.10 22.86 -8.11
C ILE A 519 0.16 24.34 -8.45
N TYR A 520 0.38 24.68 -9.72
CA TYR A 520 0.60 26.04 -10.19
C TYR A 520 -0.42 26.45 -11.26
N GLY A 521 -1.15 27.55 -11.05
CA GLY A 521 -2.20 28.06 -11.93
C GLY A 521 -3.05 29.15 -11.28
N ASN A 522 -4.04 29.70 -11.97
CA ASN A 522 -4.82 30.84 -11.45
C ASN A 522 -6.11 30.47 -10.69
N ASN A 523 -6.54 29.20 -10.73
CA ASN A 523 -7.75 28.70 -10.05
C ASN A 523 -7.44 27.43 -9.21
N THR A 524 -6.35 27.45 -8.45
CA THR A 524 -5.82 26.27 -7.74
C THR A 524 -6.24 26.13 -6.28
N SER A 525 -6.91 27.13 -5.68
CA SER A 525 -7.29 27.13 -4.26
C SER A 525 -8.26 26.02 -3.84
N GLN A 526 -9.04 25.47 -4.77
CA GLN A 526 -9.94 24.31 -4.56
C GLN A 526 -9.35 23.00 -5.10
N SER A 527 -8.06 22.97 -5.47
CA SER A 527 -7.42 21.75 -5.95
C SER A 527 -7.27 20.71 -4.86
N LEU A 528 -7.61 19.47 -5.19
CA LEU A 528 -7.41 18.32 -4.31
C LEU A 528 -6.00 17.72 -4.41
N SER A 529 -5.14 18.25 -5.30
CA SER A 529 -3.76 17.75 -5.47
C SER A 529 -2.96 17.70 -4.16
N PRO A 530 -2.93 18.73 -3.28
CA PRO A 530 -2.21 18.64 -2.01
C PRO A 530 -2.65 17.46 -1.15
N ALA A 531 -3.96 17.28 -0.94
CA ALA A 531 -4.49 16.19 -0.13
C ALA A 531 -4.15 14.80 -0.71
N MET A 532 -4.08 14.68 -2.04
CA MET A 532 -3.69 13.47 -2.77
C MET A 532 -2.20 13.18 -2.67
N HIS A 533 -1.34 14.18 -2.92
CA HIS A 533 0.11 14.04 -2.89
C HIS A 533 0.64 13.83 -1.47
N GLU A 534 0.16 14.59 -0.48
CA GLU A 534 0.50 14.42 0.95
C GLU A 534 0.08 13.02 1.46
N ALA A 535 -1.07 12.50 1.03
CA ALA A 535 -1.49 11.14 1.36
C ALA A 535 -0.53 10.09 0.76
N ALA A 536 -0.10 10.27 -0.49
CA ALA A 536 0.87 9.39 -1.15
C ALA A 536 2.26 9.43 -0.47
N PHE A 537 2.76 10.62 -0.13
CA PHE A 537 4.04 10.79 0.58
C PHE A 537 3.98 10.14 1.98
N LYS A 538 2.92 10.42 2.75
CA LYS A 538 2.69 9.82 4.08
C LYS A 538 2.45 8.31 4.05
N LEU A 539 1.88 7.77 2.96
CA LEU A 539 1.79 6.33 2.74
C LEU A 539 3.19 5.74 2.54
N LEU A 540 3.92 6.21 1.52
CA LEU A 540 5.19 5.63 1.12
C LEU A 540 6.36 5.94 2.07
N GLY A 541 6.15 6.80 3.07
CA GLY A 541 7.16 7.13 4.08
C GLY A 541 8.14 8.23 3.66
N MET A 542 7.79 9.00 2.64
CA MET A 542 8.60 10.12 2.14
C MET A 542 8.27 11.42 2.90
N PRO A 543 9.26 12.27 3.20
CA PRO A 543 9.09 13.54 3.93
C PRO A 543 8.79 14.74 3.01
N HIS A 544 8.37 14.51 1.77
CA HIS A 544 8.11 15.59 0.81
C HIS A 544 6.83 16.36 1.15
N HIS A 545 6.74 17.61 0.68
CA HIS A 545 5.56 18.48 0.84
C HIS A 545 4.96 18.93 -0.50
N TYR A 546 3.64 19.18 -0.53
CA TYR A 546 2.94 19.62 -1.74
C TYR A 546 2.03 20.84 -1.50
N ASN A 547 2.39 21.98 -2.08
CA ASN A 547 1.76 23.27 -1.85
C ASN A 547 0.75 23.69 -2.94
N ILE A 548 -0.05 24.74 -2.67
CA ILE A 548 -0.90 25.44 -3.65
C ILE A 548 -0.24 26.76 -4.04
N TYR A 549 0.03 26.97 -5.33
CA TYR A 549 0.57 28.20 -5.88
C TYR A 549 -0.44 28.86 -6.83
N THR A 550 -1.42 29.56 -6.24
CA THR A 550 -2.41 30.35 -6.98
C THR A 550 -1.78 31.64 -7.51
N LYS A 551 -1.53 31.71 -8.82
CA LYS A 551 -0.74 32.77 -9.47
C LYS A 551 -1.25 33.11 -10.87
N ASP A 552 -1.14 34.38 -11.26
CA ASP A 552 -1.58 34.90 -12.57
C ASP A 552 -0.45 35.07 -13.61
N SER A 553 0.83 35.06 -13.18
CA SER A 553 2.00 34.91 -14.07
C SER A 553 2.72 33.57 -13.82
N MET A 554 3.66 33.22 -14.69
CA MET A 554 4.58 32.09 -14.51
C MET A 554 5.94 32.49 -13.90
N ASP A 555 6.21 33.77 -13.68
CA ASP A 555 7.56 34.21 -13.28
C ASP A 555 8.00 33.60 -11.94
N ASP A 556 7.09 33.57 -10.94
CA ASP A 556 7.34 32.95 -9.64
C ASP A 556 7.63 31.44 -9.74
N LEU A 557 7.11 30.74 -10.76
CA LEU A 557 7.45 29.32 -10.99
C LEU A 557 8.93 29.15 -11.31
N PHE A 558 9.50 30.05 -12.10
CA PHE A 558 10.93 30.03 -12.47
C PHE A 558 11.83 30.66 -11.42
N GLU A 559 11.28 31.39 -10.44
CA GLU A 559 11.98 31.73 -9.21
C GLU A 559 12.10 30.50 -8.31
N MET A 560 11.01 29.73 -8.11
CA MET A 560 11.04 28.47 -7.34
C MET A 560 11.96 27.40 -7.94
N VAL A 561 12.13 27.36 -9.28
CA VAL A 561 13.09 26.47 -9.96
C VAL A 561 14.55 26.66 -9.50
N LYS A 562 14.89 27.81 -8.93
CA LYS A 562 16.23 28.10 -8.37
C LYS A 562 16.46 27.46 -6.99
N ASP A 563 15.40 27.10 -6.28
CA ASP A 563 15.52 26.41 -4.99
C ASP A 563 15.98 24.97 -5.20
N VAL A 564 17.05 24.58 -4.50
CA VAL A 564 17.65 23.24 -4.61
C VAL A 564 16.70 22.13 -4.15
N LYS A 565 15.72 22.44 -3.28
CA LYS A 565 14.69 21.53 -2.76
C LYS A 565 13.40 21.51 -3.58
N PHE A 566 13.27 22.33 -4.63
CA PHE A 566 12.09 22.27 -5.49
C PHE A 566 12.21 21.08 -6.46
N GLY A 567 11.35 20.09 -6.31
CA GLY A 567 11.35 18.88 -7.14
C GLY A 567 10.58 19.05 -8.47
N GLY A 568 9.54 19.89 -8.46
CA GLY A 568 8.69 20.13 -9.62
C GLY A 568 7.27 20.60 -9.28
N ALA A 569 6.43 20.75 -10.29
CA ALA A 569 5.05 21.21 -10.13
C ALA A 569 4.06 20.59 -11.13
N SER A 570 2.82 20.42 -10.67
CA SER A 570 1.67 20.13 -11.54
C SER A 570 1.16 21.45 -12.13
N ILE A 571 1.22 21.59 -13.45
CA ILE A 571 0.83 22.81 -14.16
C ILE A 571 -0.64 22.70 -14.55
N THR A 572 -1.45 23.71 -14.20
CA THR A 572 -2.86 23.80 -14.60
C THR A 572 -3.15 25.05 -15.43
N ALA A 573 -4.43 25.37 -15.65
CA ALA A 573 -4.83 26.55 -16.41
C ALA A 573 -4.34 27.86 -15.75
N PRO A 574 -3.91 28.87 -16.54
CA PRO A 574 -3.87 28.89 -18.02
C PRO A 574 -2.56 28.32 -18.61
N PHE A 575 -1.60 27.91 -17.79
CA PHE A 575 -0.19 27.79 -18.18
C PHE A 575 0.22 26.51 -18.92
N LYS A 576 -0.64 25.47 -19.00
CA LYS A 576 -0.30 24.17 -19.61
C LYS A 576 0.32 24.24 -21.02
N THR A 577 -0.03 25.24 -21.83
CA THR A 577 0.59 25.49 -23.15
C THR A 577 1.74 26.51 -23.08
N ALA A 578 1.61 27.52 -22.23
CA ALA A 578 2.57 28.62 -22.10
C ALA A 578 3.91 28.23 -21.45
N VAL A 579 3.93 27.15 -20.66
CA VAL A 579 5.16 26.62 -20.05
C VAL A 579 6.09 25.90 -21.04
N ILE A 580 5.56 25.43 -22.19
CA ILE A 580 6.30 24.61 -23.17
C ILE A 580 7.61 25.26 -23.66
N PRO A 581 7.67 26.55 -24.06
CA PRO A 581 8.91 27.19 -24.52
C PRO A 581 9.97 27.41 -23.44
N ARG A 582 9.72 26.95 -22.21
CA ARG A 582 10.63 27.03 -21.06
C ARG A 582 11.10 25.66 -20.57
N MET A 583 10.72 24.57 -21.25
CA MET A 583 11.20 23.21 -20.98
C MET A 583 12.34 22.88 -21.93
N ASP A 584 13.47 22.39 -21.41
CA ASP A 584 14.60 21.92 -22.22
C ASP A 584 14.26 20.58 -22.90
N PHE A 585 13.46 19.75 -22.21
CA PHE A 585 13.04 18.43 -22.67
C PHE A 585 11.52 18.24 -22.54
N LEU A 586 10.94 17.44 -23.43
CA LEU A 586 9.50 17.12 -23.43
C LEU A 586 9.29 15.63 -23.67
N SER A 587 8.35 14.99 -22.97
CA SER A 587 7.89 13.64 -23.32
C SER A 587 7.21 13.66 -24.70
N ASP A 588 7.21 12.54 -25.42
CA ASP A 588 6.57 12.48 -26.75
C ASP A 588 5.04 12.63 -26.67
N GLU A 589 4.44 12.22 -25.54
CA GLU A 589 3.05 12.50 -25.17
C GLU A 589 2.81 14.00 -25.06
N ALA A 590 3.70 14.73 -24.36
CA ALA A 590 3.59 16.19 -24.20
C ALA A 590 3.75 16.92 -25.53
N LYS A 591 4.70 16.47 -26.39
CA LYS A 591 4.85 16.96 -27.77
C LYS A 591 3.58 16.69 -28.60
N ALA A 592 3.02 15.48 -28.53
CA ALA A 592 1.85 15.07 -29.29
C ALA A 592 0.58 15.83 -28.86
N ILE A 593 0.34 15.93 -27.54
CA ILE A 593 -0.80 16.61 -26.92
C ILE A 593 -0.67 18.14 -27.01
N GLY A 594 0.54 18.68 -27.12
CA GLY A 594 0.79 20.12 -27.20
C GLY A 594 0.46 20.86 -25.90
N ALA A 595 0.54 20.17 -24.76
CA ALA A 595 0.28 20.72 -23.43
C ALA A 595 1.04 19.92 -22.36
N VAL A 596 1.76 20.61 -21.48
CA VAL A 596 2.44 20.04 -20.30
C VAL A 596 1.53 20.23 -19.08
N ASN A 597 1.32 19.18 -18.29
CA ASN A 597 0.63 19.26 -16.99
C ASN A 597 1.56 18.93 -15.80
N THR A 598 2.79 18.50 -16.07
CA THR A 598 3.76 18.02 -15.08
C THR A 598 5.14 18.55 -15.46
N MET A 599 5.75 19.35 -14.59
CA MET A 599 7.10 19.88 -14.74
C MET A 599 8.01 19.23 -13.69
N ILE A 600 9.14 18.67 -14.13
CA ILE A 600 10.12 17.98 -13.28
C ILE A 600 11.47 18.67 -13.40
N CYS A 601 12.12 18.92 -12.26
CA CYS A 601 13.42 19.58 -12.18
C CYS A 601 14.56 18.56 -12.26
N LEU A 602 15.38 18.62 -13.32
CA LEU A 602 16.51 17.72 -13.53
C LEU A 602 17.78 18.27 -12.87
N LYS A 603 18.60 17.39 -12.31
CA LYS A 603 19.86 17.75 -11.62
C LYS A 603 21.09 17.55 -12.52
N ALA A 604 20.95 16.84 -13.64
CA ALA A 604 21.89 16.79 -14.76
C ALA A 604 21.16 17.08 -16.11
N PRO A 605 21.88 17.52 -17.16
CA PRO A 605 21.27 17.85 -18.46
C PRO A 605 21.00 16.60 -19.34
N THR A 606 20.50 15.52 -18.72
CA THR A 606 20.22 14.23 -19.37
C THR A 606 18.87 13.68 -18.91
N MET A 607 18.25 12.83 -19.73
CA MET A 607 16.99 12.17 -19.35
C MET A 607 17.18 11.12 -18.26
N ASP A 608 18.40 10.62 -18.04
CA ASP A 608 18.72 9.74 -16.92
C ASP A 608 18.48 10.42 -15.57
N SER A 609 18.60 11.75 -15.49
CA SER A 609 18.32 12.50 -14.26
C SER A 609 16.84 12.51 -13.85
N LEU A 610 15.95 11.98 -14.70
CA LEU A 610 14.58 11.62 -14.29
C LEU A 610 14.55 10.49 -13.23
N LEU A 611 15.68 9.85 -12.93
CA LEU A 611 15.87 8.86 -11.86
C LEU A 611 16.31 9.49 -10.52
N ASP A 612 16.89 10.69 -10.52
CA ASP A 612 17.50 11.34 -9.35
C ASP A 612 16.48 12.05 -8.43
N ARG A 613 15.17 11.79 -8.62
CA ARG A 613 14.09 12.70 -8.21
C ARG A 613 14.00 13.00 -6.70
N ASN A 614 14.59 12.16 -5.86
CA ASN A 614 14.59 12.33 -4.40
C ASN A 614 15.95 12.86 -3.88
N THR A 615 16.73 13.55 -4.71
CA THR A 615 17.98 14.23 -4.33
C THR A 615 17.87 15.75 -4.51
N SER A 616 18.41 16.52 -3.57
CA SER A 616 18.43 17.99 -3.62
C SER A 616 19.66 18.49 -4.36
N GLY A 617 19.51 19.59 -5.07
CA GLY A 617 20.59 20.17 -5.87
C GLY A 617 20.09 21.24 -6.84
N PRO A 618 20.99 22.01 -7.47
CA PRO A 618 20.60 23.02 -8.45
C PRO A 618 19.86 22.37 -9.64
N THR A 619 18.79 23.00 -10.09
CA THR A 619 18.08 22.56 -11.30
C THR A 619 18.90 22.97 -12.53
N VAL A 620 19.34 21.98 -13.31
CA VAL A 620 20.19 22.18 -14.49
C VAL A 620 19.39 22.16 -15.79
N ALA A 621 18.24 21.47 -15.81
CA ALA A 621 17.30 21.43 -16.93
C ALA A 621 15.87 21.10 -16.46
N LEU A 622 14.87 21.36 -17.30
CA LEU A 622 13.46 21.11 -17.03
C LEU A 622 12.84 20.13 -18.02
N PHE A 623 12.11 19.14 -17.50
CA PHE A 623 11.35 18.17 -18.29
C PHE A 623 9.84 18.40 -18.15
N GLY A 624 9.16 18.55 -19.28
CA GLY A 624 7.70 18.67 -19.36
C GLY A 624 7.01 17.39 -19.83
N GLU A 625 6.08 16.88 -19.04
CA GLU A 625 5.26 15.70 -19.35
C GLU A 625 3.75 16.00 -19.30
N ASN A 626 2.95 15.14 -19.92
CA ASN A 626 1.49 15.14 -19.80
C ASN A 626 1.00 13.81 -19.20
N THR A 627 0.35 13.87 -18.04
CA THR A 627 -0.30 12.73 -17.38
C THR A 627 -1.83 12.73 -17.50
N ASP A 628 -2.44 13.81 -18.00
CA ASP A 628 -3.90 13.94 -18.16
C ASP A 628 -4.47 12.78 -18.98
N TRP A 629 -3.77 12.41 -20.06
CA TRP A 629 -4.19 11.31 -20.95
C TRP A 629 -4.07 9.93 -20.31
N ILE A 630 -3.15 9.76 -19.33
CA ILE A 630 -2.94 8.49 -18.63
C ILE A 630 -4.15 8.18 -17.77
N GLY A 631 -4.69 9.19 -17.07
CA GLY A 631 -5.94 9.04 -16.31
C GLY A 631 -7.09 8.62 -17.20
N ILE A 632 -7.33 9.36 -18.29
CA ILE A 632 -8.38 9.05 -19.28
C ILE A 632 -8.24 7.62 -19.82
N HIS A 633 -7.04 7.27 -20.31
CA HIS A 633 -6.76 5.96 -20.90
C HIS A 633 -6.96 4.83 -19.88
N THR A 634 -6.49 5.00 -18.65
CA THR A 634 -6.58 3.99 -17.58
C THR A 634 -8.03 3.80 -17.14
N CYS A 635 -8.80 4.88 -16.97
CA CYS A 635 -10.22 4.82 -16.64
C CYS A 635 -11.05 4.17 -17.75
N VAL A 636 -10.78 4.47 -19.04
CA VAL A 636 -11.41 3.74 -20.15
C VAL A 636 -11.04 2.25 -20.09
N GLN A 637 -9.74 1.91 -20.04
CA GLN A 637 -9.32 0.50 -20.06
C GLN A 637 -9.91 -0.29 -18.90
N ARG A 638 -9.94 0.25 -17.68
CA ARG A 638 -10.52 -0.42 -16.50
C ARG A 638 -12.02 -0.71 -16.68
N ASN A 639 -12.79 0.27 -17.15
CA ASN A 639 -14.24 0.17 -17.24
C ASN A 639 -14.77 -0.46 -18.55
N LEU A 640 -13.96 -0.59 -19.59
CA LEU A 640 -14.40 -1.19 -20.86
C LEU A 640 -14.70 -2.69 -20.69
N SER A 641 -15.89 -3.13 -21.09
CA SER A 641 -16.30 -4.53 -21.09
C SER A 641 -15.72 -5.32 -22.29
N PRO A 642 -15.53 -6.65 -22.21
CA PRO A 642 -14.92 -7.42 -23.31
C PRO A 642 -15.66 -7.37 -24.66
N ILE A 643 -16.98 -7.17 -24.63
CA ILE A 643 -17.78 -6.97 -25.85
C ILE A 643 -17.48 -5.62 -26.54
N ASN A 644 -17.18 -4.59 -25.75
CA ASN A 644 -16.84 -3.23 -26.20
C ASN A 644 -15.33 -3.02 -26.42
N ALA A 645 -14.51 -4.06 -26.28
CA ALA A 645 -13.07 -4.02 -26.54
C ALA A 645 -12.74 -3.38 -27.90
N VAL A 646 -11.70 -2.53 -27.93
CA VAL A 646 -11.43 -1.63 -29.05
C VAL A 646 -11.08 -2.40 -30.33
N ARG A 647 -11.75 -2.04 -31.43
CA ARG A 647 -11.62 -2.65 -32.77
C ARG A 647 -11.50 -1.56 -33.82
N ARG A 648 -11.15 -1.94 -35.07
CA ARG A 648 -11.07 -1.00 -36.22
C ARG A 648 -12.36 -0.21 -36.52
N ARG A 649 -13.51 -0.60 -35.94
CA ARG A 649 -14.83 0.08 -36.04
C ARG A 649 -15.33 0.70 -34.72
N THR A 650 -14.49 0.78 -33.68
CA THR A 650 -14.85 1.50 -32.44
C THR A 650 -14.82 3.00 -32.71
N THR A 651 -15.88 3.70 -32.32
CA THR A 651 -15.97 5.17 -32.40
C THR A 651 -15.94 5.77 -31.00
N GLY A 652 -15.13 6.81 -30.82
CA GLY A 652 -15.05 7.60 -29.59
C GLY A 652 -15.65 8.99 -29.76
N LEU A 653 -16.32 9.51 -28.73
CA LEU A 653 -16.85 10.88 -28.67
C LEU A 653 -16.08 11.72 -27.65
N ILE A 654 -15.61 12.89 -28.06
CA ILE A 654 -15.01 13.90 -27.19
C ILE A 654 -15.95 15.09 -27.12
N VAL A 655 -16.29 15.52 -25.90
CA VAL A 655 -17.19 16.65 -25.64
C VAL A 655 -16.36 17.82 -25.10
N GLY A 656 -16.25 18.89 -25.88
CA GLY A 656 -15.37 20.03 -25.64
C GLY A 656 -14.05 19.96 -26.43
N ALA A 657 -13.37 21.11 -26.59
CA ALA A 657 -12.11 21.25 -27.34
C ALA A 657 -11.02 22.00 -26.54
N GLY A 658 -10.98 21.85 -25.21
CA GLY A 658 -9.95 22.43 -24.33
C GLY A 658 -8.65 21.61 -24.27
N GLY A 659 -7.74 21.96 -23.36
CA GLY A 659 -6.49 21.20 -23.16
C GLY A 659 -6.72 19.72 -22.81
N MET A 660 -7.69 19.44 -21.94
CA MET A 660 -8.09 18.06 -21.59
C MET A 660 -8.65 17.29 -22.79
N ALA A 661 -9.25 17.96 -23.78
CA ALA A 661 -9.72 17.31 -25.02
C ALA A 661 -8.56 16.88 -25.94
N ARG A 662 -7.41 17.57 -25.90
CA ARG A 662 -6.19 17.12 -26.59
C ARG A 662 -5.64 15.85 -25.94
N ALA A 663 -5.65 15.80 -24.61
CA ALA A 663 -5.29 14.59 -23.86
C ALA A 663 -6.27 13.44 -24.12
N ALA A 664 -7.59 13.70 -24.20
CA ALA A 664 -8.60 12.70 -24.57
C ALA A 664 -8.40 12.15 -25.99
N ALA A 665 -8.12 13.03 -26.96
CA ALA A 665 -7.83 12.63 -28.34
C ALA A 665 -6.57 11.75 -28.43
N TYR A 666 -5.50 12.10 -27.71
CA TYR A 666 -4.31 11.27 -27.63
C TYR A 666 -4.58 9.92 -26.94
N ALA A 667 -5.32 9.90 -25.83
CA ALA A 667 -5.74 8.68 -25.17
C ALA A 667 -6.55 7.76 -26.11
N PHE A 668 -7.47 8.31 -26.89
CA PHE A 668 -8.23 7.56 -27.90
C PHE A 668 -7.33 6.96 -28.99
N LEU A 669 -6.35 7.72 -29.49
CA LEU A 669 -5.38 7.22 -30.47
C LEU A 669 -4.50 6.11 -29.89
N ARG A 670 -4.03 6.23 -28.63
CA ARG A 670 -3.25 5.18 -27.94
C ARG A 670 -4.08 3.93 -27.61
N LEU A 671 -5.39 4.08 -27.38
CA LEU A 671 -6.35 2.96 -27.28
C LEU A 671 -6.59 2.24 -28.63
N GLY A 672 -6.14 2.80 -29.76
CA GLY A 672 -6.37 2.27 -31.10
C GLY A 672 -7.69 2.70 -31.76
N ILE A 673 -8.39 3.69 -31.18
CA ILE A 673 -9.65 4.22 -31.72
C ILE A 673 -9.34 5.06 -32.98
N LYS A 674 -9.86 4.64 -34.13
CA LYS A 674 -9.63 5.31 -35.43
C LYS A 674 -10.75 6.25 -35.88
N ALA A 675 -11.95 6.13 -35.33
CA ALA A 675 -13.05 7.06 -35.58
C ALA A 675 -13.27 7.93 -34.33
N ILE A 676 -13.02 9.24 -34.45
CA ILE A 676 -13.13 10.19 -33.34
C ILE A 676 -14.08 11.32 -33.75
N VAL A 677 -15.17 11.47 -32.99
CA VAL A 677 -16.13 12.56 -33.13
C VAL A 677 -15.85 13.59 -32.04
N VAL A 678 -15.82 14.88 -32.40
CA VAL A 678 -15.62 15.98 -31.47
C VAL A 678 -16.84 16.90 -31.50
N TYR A 679 -17.61 16.96 -30.41
CA TYR A 679 -18.66 17.95 -30.24
C TYR A 679 -18.14 19.15 -29.45
N ASN A 680 -18.23 20.36 -29.98
CA ASN A 680 -17.83 21.57 -29.26
C ASN A 680 -18.56 22.83 -29.78
N ARG A 681 -19.13 23.63 -28.85
CA ARG A 681 -19.89 24.88 -29.13
C ARG A 681 -19.16 25.89 -30.04
N THR A 682 -17.84 25.83 -30.14
CA THR A 682 -17.03 26.70 -31.01
C THR A 682 -16.26 25.85 -32.01
N ARG A 683 -16.80 25.70 -33.22
CA ARG A 683 -16.24 24.86 -34.29
C ARG A 683 -14.74 25.03 -34.51
N SER A 684 -14.26 26.28 -34.60
CA SER A 684 -12.84 26.59 -34.85
C SER A 684 -11.88 26.03 -33.78
N LYS A 685 -12.32 25.85 -32.52
CA LYS A 685 -11.51 25.20 -31.48
C LYS A 685 -11.40 23.68 -31.68
N ALA A 686 -12.46 23.04 -32.19
CA ALA A 686 -12.40 21.63 -32.58
C ALA A 686 -11.53 21.46 -33.84
N GLU A 687 -11.63 22.38 -34.80
CA GLU A 687 -10.76 22.41 -35.99
C GLU A 687 -9.28 22.61 -35.61
N GLU A 688 -8.96 23.45 -34.62
CA GLU A 688 -7.60 23.61 -34.07
C GLU A 688 -7.07 22.30 -33.45
N LEU A 689 -7.86 21.66 -32.58
CA LEU A 689 -7.53 20.36 -31.97
C LEU A 689 -7.28 19.29 -33.03
N ILE A 690 -8.13 19.21 -34.05
CA ILE A 690 -8.01 18.22 -35.13
C ILE A 690 -6.82 18.54 -36.04
N LYS A 691 -6.53 19.82 -36.30
CA LYS A 691 -5.37 20.26 -37.10
C LYS A 691 -4.05 19.81 -36.46
N GLN A 692 -3.94 19.85 -35.13
CA GLN A 692 -2.76 19.39 -34.41
C GLN A 692 -2.42 17.93 -34.75
N PHE A 693 -3.34 16.99 -34.48
CA PHE A 693 -3.12 15.56 -34.74
C PHE A 693 -2.98 15.24 -36.24
N LYS A 694 -3.72 15.93 -37.13
CA LYS A 694 -3.55 15.79 -38.59
C LYS A 694 -2.22 16.32 -39.12
N SER A 695 -1.58 17.27 -38.44
CA SER A 695 -0.27 17.80 -38.85
C SER A 695 0.88 16.84 -38.52
N GLN A 696 0.81 16.18 -37.36
CA GLN A 696 1.85 15.26 -36.88
C GLN A 696 1.95 14.01 -37.78
N GLY A 697 0.83 13.47 -38.26
CA GLY A 697 0.80 12.30 -39.17
C GLY A 697 1.50 12.49 -40.52
N ARG A 698 1.91 13.72 -40.88
CA ARG A 698 2.73 13.99 -42.08
C ARG A 698 4.22 14.17 -41.78
N SER A 699 4.62 14.31 -40.53
CA SER A 699 5.99 14.66 -40.14
C SER A 699 6.90 13.45 -39.88
N THR A 700 6.33 12.28 -39.60
CA THR A 700 7.08 11.05 -39.27
C THR A 700 7.78 10.42 -40.47
N ASN A 701 7.33 10.69 -41.70
CA ASN A 701 7.78 9.98 -42.91
C ASN A 701 8.89 10.72 -43.67
N ARG A 702 9.83 11.39 -42.98
CA ARG A 702 10.89 12.19 -43.63
C ARG A 702 12.31 12.07 -43.06
N HIS A 703 12.53 11.30 -41.99
CA HIS A 703 13.86 11.17 -41.39
C HIS A 703 14.50 9.77 -41.48
N ASP A 704 13.73 8.72 -41.80
CA ASP A 704 14.23 7.34 -41.82
C ASP A 704 14.56 6.78 -43.24
N GLU A 705 14.27 7.51 -44.32
CA GLU A 705 14.59 7.10 -45.70
C GLU A 705 15.91 7.74 -46.22
N ALA A 706 17.01 7.55 -45.48
CA ALA A 706 18.30 8.20 -45.78
C ALA A 706 19.53 7.26 -45.86
N SER A 707 19.39 5.93 -45.77
CA SER A 707 20.58 5.04 -45.80
C SER A 707 20.37 3.56 -46.21
N PHE A 708 19.64 3.25 -47.29
CA PHE A 708 19.73 1.91 -47.93
C PHE A 708 19.48 1.94 -49.46
N PRO A 709 20.52 1.75 -50.30
CA PRO A 709 20.33 1.64 -51.75
C PRO A 709 20.02 0.19 -52.17
N GLY A 710 18.81 -0.03 -52.70
CA GLY A 710 18.50 -1.16 -53.58
C GLY A 710 17.77 -2.36 -52.97
N SER A 711 16.43 -2.33 -52.98
CA SER A 711 15.65 -3.51 -53.39
C SER A 711 14.28 -3.13 -53.94
N GLU A 712 14.08 -3.25 -55.25
CA GLU A 712 12.74 -3.22 -55.85
C GLU A 712 12.09 -4.60 -55.69
N ARG A 713 11.22 -4.78 -54.70
CA ARG A 713 10.28 -5.91 -54.66
C ARG A 713 8.89 -5.50 -54.18
N THR A 714 7.91 -5.83 -55.01
CA THR A 714 6.49 -5.63 -54.75
C THR A 714 5.95 -6.66 -53.74
N SER A 715 5.53 -6.21 -52.56
CA SER A 715 4.62 -6.97 -51.70
C SER A 715 3.64 -6.02 -50.99
N GLN A 716 2.36 -6.37 -51.01
CA GLN A 716 1.29 -5.60 -50.35
C GLN A 716 1.06 -6.15 -48.95
N SER A 717 1.64 -5.51 -47.93
CA SER A 717 1.28 -5.77 -46.53
C SER A 717 0.07 -4.90 -46.12
N PRO A 718 -1.00 -5.46 -45.51
CA PRO A 718 -2.26 -4.71 -45.30
C PRO A 718 -2.23 -3.62 -44.22
N ASP A 719 -1.16 -3.53 -43.42
CA ASP A 719 -1.14 -2.78 -42.16
C ASP A 719 -0.21 -1.55 -42.15
N ARG A 720 0.15 -1.02 -43.33
CA ARG A 720 0.63 0.38 -43.40
C ARG A 720 -0.49 1.33 -42.95
N ILE A 721 -0.11 2.35 -42.20
CA ILE A 721 -1.02 3.14 -41.35
C ILE A 721 -2.09 3.87 -42.19
N VAL A 722 -3.36 3.51 -41.96
CA VAL A 722 -4.52 4.33 -42.32
C VAL A 722 -4.75 5.40 -41.25
N ASP A 723 -4.81 6.67 -41.67
CA ASP A 723 -5.02 7.86 -40.83
C ASP A 723 -6.30 7.78 -39.96
N PRO A 724 -6.32 8.44 -38.78
CA PRO A 724 -7.52 8.56 -37.95
C PRO A 724 -8.55 9.52 -38.56
N ALA A 725 -9.81 9.06 -38.61
CA ALA A 725 -10.94 9.82 -39.12
C ALA A 725 -11.56 10.69 -38.01
N PHE A 726 -11.31 12.00 -38.09
CA PHE A 726 -11.91 13.00 -37.20
C PHE A 726 -13.15 13.65 -37.84
N LYS A 727 -14.27 13.69 -37.11
CA LYS A 727 -15.48 14.47 -37.45
C LYS A 727 -15.82 15.49 -36.36
N ILE A 728 -16.54 16.55 -36.74
CA ILE A 728 -17.04 17.58 -35.83
C ILE A 728 -18.57 17.53 -35.83
N LEU A 729 -19.18 17.69 -34.66
CA LEU A 729 -20.60 18.04 -34.49
C LEU A 729 -20.66 19.45 -33.91
N ASP A 730 -21.49 20.32 -34.49
CA ASP A 730 -21.58 21.74 -34.12
C ASP A 730 -22.69 21.98 -33.09
N SER A 731 -23.68 21.07 -33.00
CA SER A 731 -24.86 21.18 -32.14
C SER A 731 -25.26 19.85 -31.51
N LYS A 732 -25.82 19.89 -30.29
CA LYS A 732 -26.55 18.72 -29.69
C LYS A 732 -27.81 18.32 -30.49
N LYS A 733 -28.19 19.09 -31.52
CA LYS A 733 -29.30 18.75 -32.44
C LYS A 733 -28.84 18.02 -33.71
N ASP A 734 -27.54 17.83 -33.91
CA ASP A 734 -27.02 17.16 -35.09
C ASP A 734 -27.27 15.65 -35.00
N LYS A 735 -27.67 15.04 -36.12
CA LYS A 735 -27.77 13.57 -36.22
C LYS A 735 -26.38 12.94 -36.14
N TRP A 736 -26.30 11.75 -35.56
CA TRP A 736 -25.07 10.96 -35.59
C TRP A 736 -24.68 10.60 -37.04
N PRO A 737 -23.39 10.62 -37.43
CA PRO A 737 -22.98 10.30 -38.79
C PRO A 737 -23.30 8.86 -39.18
N GLU A 738 -24.10 8.66 -40.24
CA GLU A 738 -24.62 7.35 -40.67
C GLU A 738 -23.54 6.36 -41.12
N ASP A 739 -22.34 6.84 -41.46
CA ASP A 739 -21.16 6.04 -41.83
C ASP A 739 -20.30 5.61 -40.63
N LEU A 740 -20.63 6.06 -39.41
CA LEU A 740 -19.94 5.69 -38.18
C LEU A 740 -20.83 4.85 -37.26
N SER A 741 -20.20 3.94 -36.52
CA SER A 741 -20.83 3.30 -35.37
C SER A 741 -21.18 4.34 -34.30
N LEU A 742 -22.23 4.07 -33.52
CA LEU A 742 -22.51 4.80 -32.28
C LEU A 742 -21.31 4.72 -31.33
N PRO A 743 -21.08 5.75 -30.49
CA PRO A 743 -19.92 5.78 -29.62
C PRO A 743 -20.07 4.76 -28.49
N THR A 744 -19.02 3.99 -28.22
CA THR A 744 -18.95 3.11 -27.02
C THR A 744 -18.00 3.67 -25.96
N ILE A 745 -17.32 4.78 -26.25
CA ILE A 745 -16.38 5.47 -25.37
C ILE A 745 -16.62 6.97 -25.52
N ILE A 746 -16.99 7.65 -24.43
CA ILE A 746 -17.33 9.08 -24.38
C ILE A 746 -16.49 9.75 -23.30
N VAL A 747 -15.85 10.88 -23.60
CA VAL A 747 -15.08 11.69 -22.64
C VAL A 747 -15.50 13.15 -22.71
N SER A 748 -16.07 13.66 -21.61
CA SER A 748 -16.40 15.07 -21.44
C SER A 748 -15.27 15.85 -20.80
N CYS A 749 -14.82 16.86 -21.54
CA CYS A 749 -13.71 17.75 -21.24
C CYS A 749 -14.18 19.18 -20.94
N ILE A 750 -15.46 19.35 -20.61
CA ILE A 750 -16.05 20.65 -20.24
C ILE A 750 -15.73 20.92 -18.77
N ALA A 751 -15.08 22.06 -18.50
CA ALA A 751 -14.92 22.55 -17.13
C ALA A 751 -16.25 23.07 -16.60
N THR A 752 -16.66 22.58 -15.44
CA THR A 752 -17.85 23.02 -14.71
C THR A 752 -17.47 23.59 -13.34
N LYS A 753 -18.38 24.35 -12.73
CA LYS A 753 -18.34 24.73 -11.32
C LYS A 753 -19.65 24.33 -10.67
N ASP A 754 -19.64 24.13 -9.36
CA ASP A 754 -20.85 24.12 -8.55
C ASP A 754 -21.28 25.58 -8.29
N VAL A 755 -22.56 25.88 -8.56
CA VAL A 755 -23.20 27.17 -8.28
C VAL A 755 -24.54 26.85 -7.62
N ASP A 756 -24.64 27.17 -6.32
CA ASP A 756 -25.83 26.95 -5.49
C ASP A 756 -26.37 25.50 -5.49
N GLY A 757 -25.48 24.50 -5.65
CA GLY A 757 -25.84 23.08 -5.75
C GLY A 757 -26.18 22.63 -7.18
N THR A 758 -25.93 23.47 -8.18
CA THR A 758 -26.23 23.20 -9.60
C THR A 758 -24.97 23.28 -10.46
N CYS A 759 -24.94 22.49 -11.54
CA CYS A 759 -23.81 22.43 -12.45
C CYS A 759 -23.82 23.64 -13.39
N SER A 760 -22.74 24.43 -13.41
CA SER A 760 -22.64 25.69 -14.17
C SER A 760 -22.76 25.56 -15.70
N VAL A 761 -22.77 24.34 -16.24
CA VAL A 761 -22.96 24.02 -17.66
C VAL A 761 -23.78 22.73 -17.78
N ASP A 762 -24.71 22.69 -18.73
CA ASP A 762 -25.39 21.46 -19.13
C ASP A 762 -24.48 20.52 -19.95
N THR A 763 -23.90 19.50 -19.30
CA THR A 763 -23.05 18.49 -19.96
C THR A 763 -23.82 17.37 -20.66
N SER A 764 -25.16 17.34 -20.60
CA SER A 764 -25.98 16.25 -21.14
C SER A 764 -25.75 15.97 -22.64
N LEU A 765 -26.04 14.75 -23.08
CA LEU A 765 -25.99 14.34 -24.49
C LEU A 765 -27.36 13.86 -25.00
N PRO A 766 -27.60 13.91 -26.32
CA PRO A 766 -28.81 13.36 -26.93
C PRO A 766 -28.94 11.85 -26.71
N GLU A 767 -30.15 11.37 -26.45
CA GLU A 767 -30.43 9.93 -26.24
C GLU A 767 -30.01 9.09 -27.46
N ASP A 768 -30.20 9.62 -28.67
CA ASP A 768 -29.75 8.99 -29.93
C ASP A 768 -28.24 8.72 -29.94
N TRP A 769 -27.42 9.62 -29.38
CA TRP A 769 -25.96 9.44 -29.32
C TRP A 769 -25.55 8.43 -28.24
N LEU A 770 -26.40 8.23 -27.22
CA LEU A 770 -26.22 7.23 -26.16
C LEU A 770 -26.88 5.88 -26.49
N SER A 771 -27.44 5.71 -27.69
CA SER A 771 -28.31 4.58 -28.03
C SER A 771 -27.60 3.24 -28.30
N SER A 772 -26.27 3.16 -28.11
CA SER A 772 -25.43 1.96 -28.33
C SER A 772 -26.07 0.66 -27.80
N PRO A 773 -26.17 -0.41 -28.61
CA PRO A 773 -26.81 -1.67 -28.21
C PRO A 773 -25.99 -2.51 -27.24
N THR A 774 -24.71 -2.19 -27.06
CA THR A 774 -23.79 -2.84 -26.10
C THR A 774 -23.34 -1.89 -24.99
N GLY A 775 -23.98 -0.73 -24.87
CA GLY A 775 -23.59 0.33 -23.95
C GLY A 775 -22.20 0.89 -24.25
N GLY A 776 -21.43 1.18 -23.21
CA GLY A 776 -20.12 1.83 -23.33
C GLY A 776 -19.60 2.41 -22.02
N VAL A 777 -18.55 3.23 -22.09
CA VAL A 777 -18.00 3.98 -20.97
C VAL A 777 -18.19 5.49 -21.19
N VAL A 778 -18.71 6.19 -20.19
CA VAL A 778 -18.79 7.66 -20.15
C VAL A 778 -17.88 8.16 -19.04
N ILE A 779 -16.95 9.06 -19.39
CA ILE A 779 -16.06 9.73 -18.44
C ILE A 779 -16.39 11.23 -18.42
N GLU A 780 -16.63 11.78 -17.24
CA GLU A 780 -16.69 13.23 -16.99
C GLU A 780 -15.39 13.65 -16.29
N LEU A 781 -14.63 14.59 -16.87
CA LEU A 781 -13.35 15.02 -16.28
C LEU A 781 -13.49 16.11 -15.21
N SER A 782 -14.70 16.64 -15.02
CA SER A 782 -15.01 17.57 -13.93
C SER A 782 -15.42 16.81 -12.67
N TYR A 783 -15.05 17.36 -11.51
CA TYR A 783 -15.43 16.88 -10.18
C TYR A 783 -16.15 17.96 -9.35
N THR A 784 -16.53 19.09 -9.97
CA THR A 784 -17.26 20.19 -9.32
C THR A 784 -18.45 20.65 -10.18
N PRO A 785 -19.70 20.26 -9.87
CA PRO A 785 -20.11 19.31 -8.81
C PRO A 785 -19.72 17.87 -9.13
N LEU A 786 -19.76 16.98 -8.12
CA LEU A 786 -19.46 15.54 -8.25
C LEU A 786 -20.42 14.78 -9.19
N GLU A 787 -21.64 15.28 -9.38
CA GLU A 787 -22.64 14.63 -10.21
C GLU A 787 -23.24 15.60 -11.25
N THR A 788 -22.60 15.63 -12.42
CA THR A 788 -23.02 16.41 -13.59
C THR A 788 -24.24 15.80 -14.30
N PRO A 789 -24.93 16.55 -15.18
CA PRO A 789 -26.04 16.01 -15.98
C PRO A 789 -25.68 14.77 -16.79
N LEU A 790 -24.47 14.73 -17.39
CA LEU A 790 -24.00 13.59 -18.18
C LEU A 790 -23.80 12.32 -17.31
N LEU A 791 -23.24 12.46 -16.11
CA LEU A 791 -23.08 11.33 -15.19
C LEU A 791 -24.43 10.74 -14.76
N ARG A 792 -25.46 11.58 -14.59
CA ARG A 792 -26.83 11.11 -14.29
C ARG A 792 -27.42 10.32 -15.45
N GLN A 793 -27.29 10.81 -16.70
CA GLN A 793 -27.73 10.07 -17.89
C GLN A 793 -27.01 8.72 -18.02
N ALA A 794 -25.69 8.70 -17.83
CA ALA A 794 -24.91 7.46 -17.92
C ALA A 794 -25.33 6.44 -16.84
N LYS A 795 -25.55 6.88 -15.59
CA LYS A 795 -26.09 6.03 -14.51
C LYS A 795 -27.51 5.52 -14.82
N GLN A 796 -28.36 6.33 -15.44
CA GLN A 796 -29.73 5.96 -15.84
C GLN A 796 -29.79 4.93 -16.98
N LEU A 797 -28.70 4.74 -17.72
CA LEU A 797 -28.58 3.78 -18.83
C LEU A 797 -27.69 2.57 -18.49
N ALA A 798 -27.41 2.33 -17.20
CA ALA A 798 -26.56 1.23 -16.74
C ALA A 798 -27.15 -0.15 -17.04
N ASP A 799 -28.48 -0.27 -17.07
CA ASP A 799 -29.22 -1.46 -17.52
C ASP A 799 -28.92 -1.83 -18.99
N ARG A 800 -28.60 -0.83 -19.81
CA ARG A 800 -28.17 -0.95 -21.21
C ARG A 800 -26.65 -1.12 -21.36
N GLY A 801 -25.92 -1.32 -20.25
CA GLY A 801 -24.48 -1.57 -20.24
C GLY A 801 -23.61 -0.32 -20.31
N TRP A 802 -24.13 0.85 -19.96
CA TRP A 802 -23.32 2.06 -19.80
C TRP A 802 -22.67 2.14 -18.42
N ILE A 803 -21.38 2.47 -18.37
CA ILE A 803 -20.61 2.65 -17.13
C ILE A 803 -20.20 4.11 -17.00
N ALA A 804 -20.57 4.74 -15.88
CA ALA A 804 -20.30 6.14 -15.58
C ALA A 804 -19.04 6.28 -14.71
N VAL A 805 -18.10 7.13 -15.14
CA VAL A 805 -16.83 7.41 -14.46
C VAL A 805 -16.71 8.90 -14.20
N ASP A 806 -16.63 9.29 -12.94
CA ASP A 806 -16.54 10.69 -12.50
C ASP A 806 -15.09 11.22 -12.42
N GLY A 807 -14.95 12.54 -12.26
CA GLY A 807 -13.65 13.20 -12.22
C GLY A 807 -12.77 12.82 -11.02
N LEU A 808 -13.34 12.34 -9.90
CA LEU A 808 -12.55 11.84 -8.77
C LEU A 808 -12.00 10.43 -9.03
N GLN A 809 -12.53 9.66 -9.99
CA GLN A 809 -11.90 8.43 -10.47
C GLN A 809 -10.72 8.70 -11.41
N VAL A 810 -10.73 9.82 -12.14
CA VAL A 810 -9.66 10.17 -13.10
C VAL A 810 -8.51 10.93 -12.43
N LEU A 811 -8.81 11.82 -11.47
CA LEU A 811 -7.82 12.67 -10.82
C LEU A 811 -6.67 11.88 -10.13
N PRO A 812 -6.92 10.79 -9.38
CA PRO A 812 -5.86 9.94 -8.85
C PRO A 812 -4.99 9.32 -9.94
N GLU A 813 -5.57 8.82 -11.03
CA GLU A 813 -4.82 8.11 -12.08
C GLU A 813 -3.82 9.02 -12.81
N GLN A 814 -4.16 10.29 -13.04
CA GLN A 814 -3.18 11.29 -13.53
C GLN A 814 -2.23 11.77 -12.43
N GLY A 815 -2.68 11.81 -11.18
CA GLY A 815 -1.97 12.35 -10.02
C GLY A 815 -0.89 11.43 -9.45
N MET A 816 -1.14 10.13 -9.38
CA MET A 816 -0.14 9.13 -8.99
C MET A 816 1.06 9.11 -9.95
N MET A 817 0.86 9.50 -11.21
CA MET A 817 1.98 9.69 -12.15
C MET A 817 2.76 10.99 -11.95
N GLN A 818 2.18 11.96 -11.25
CA GLN A 818 2.88 13.15 -10.76
C GLN A 818 3.59 12.84 -9.42
N CYS A 819 3.04 11.95 -8.59
CA CYS A 819 3.68 11.46 -7.36
C CYS A 819 4.85 10.50 -7.62
N SER A 820 4.74 9.61 -8.62
CA SER A 820 5.51 8.36 -8.65
C SER A 820 6.50 8.27 -9.82
N PRO A 821 7.81 8.40 -9.56
CA PRO A 821 8.87 7.87 -10.41
C PRO A 821 9.08 6.36 -10.24
N TYR A 822 8.19 5.65 -9.52
CA TYR A 822 8.30 4.22 -9.21
C TYR A 822 7.16 3.39 -9.86
N PRO A 823 7.40 2.85 -11.07
CA PRO A 823 6.52 1.92 -11.75
C PRO A 823 6.42 0.55 -11.05
N GLY A 824 5.62 0.56 -9.99
CA GLY A 824 5.22 -0.54 -9.12
C GLY A 824 4.23 -0.03 -8.08
N LYS A 825 4.60 1.08 -7.41
CA LYS A 825 3.86 1.79 -6.34
C LYS A 825 2.51 2.41 -6.76
N ILE A 826 2.10 2.28 -8.03
CA ILE A 826 0.92 2.95 -8.62
C ILE A 826 -0.40 2.33 -8.15
N PHE A 827 -0.44 1.02 -7.86
CA PHE A 827 -1.63 0.42 -7.23
C PHE A 827 -1.76 0.90 -5.79
N ALA A 828 -0.67 0.82 -5.02
CA ALA A 828 -0.64 1.10 -3.59
C ALA A 828 -1.15 2.48 -3.16
N THR A 829 -1.07 3.48 -4.04
CA THR A 829 -1.59 4.82 -3.75
C THR A 829 -3.12 4.94 -3.83
N GLN A 830 -3.84 4.02 -4.47
CA GLN A 830 -5.27 4.20 -4.74
C GLN A 830 -6.12 4.13 -3.46
N ILE A 831 -6.01 3.07 -2.66
CA ILE A 831 -6.89 2.86 -1.50
C ILE A 831 -6.55 3.85 -0.37
N ALA A 832 -5.35 4.44 -0.37
CA ALA A 832 -5.01 5.57 0.51
C ALA A 832 -5.56 6.93 0.02
N ILE A 833 -5.54 7.21 -1.30
CA ILE A 833 -5.99 8.48 -1.87
C ILE A 833 -7.52 8.60 -1.85
N TYR A 834 -8.25 7.57 -2.30
CA TYR A 834 -9.71 7.67 -2.49
C TYR A 834 -10.48 8.04 -1.20
N PRO A 835 -10.28 7.38 -0.04
CA PRO A 835 -10.94 7.76 1.20
C PRO A 835 -10.53 9.16 1.69
N ARG A 836 -9.28 9.59 1.42
CA ARG A 836 -8.85 10.93 1.79
C ARG A 836 -9.55 12.01 0.96
N LEU A 837 -9.69 11.79 -0.35
CA LEU A 837 -10.47 12.66 -1.23
C LEU A 837 -11.96 12.70 -0.83
N LEU A 838 -12.57 11.54 -0.54
CA LEU A 838 -13.96 11.46 -0.08
C LEU A 838 -14.17 12.16 1.27
N SER A 839 -13.20 12.08 2.20
CA SER A 839 -13.28 12.76 3.51
C SER A 839 -13.32 14.30 3.43
N ILE A 840 -12.99 14.87 2.27
CA ILE A 840 -13.03 16.32 2.00
C ILE A 840 -14.42 16.76 1.46
N TYR A 841 -15.26 15.81 1.04
CA TYR A 841 -16.63 16.06 0.53
C TYR A 841 -17.70 15.44 1.44
N PRO A 842 -18.19 16.18 2.47
CA PRO A 842 -19.12 15.66 3.49
C PRO A 842 -20.58 15.54 3.01
N ARG A 843 -20.82 15.04 1.78
CA ARG A 843 -22.16 14.88 1.17
C ARG A 843 -22.36 13.56 0.39
N THR A 844 -21.61 12.52 0.73
CA THR A 844 -21.62 11.24 -0.02
C THR A 844 -21.70 9.99 0.86
N GLU A 845 -22.79 9.87 1.63
CA GLU A 845 -23.18 8.60 2.30
C GLU A 845 -23.51 7.46 1.31
N ILE A 846 -23.61 7.78 0.00
CA ILE A 846 -24.09 6.87 -1.06
C ILE A 846 -22.97 6.38 -2.01
N PHE A 847 -21.81 7.06 -2.10
CA PHE A 847 -20.77 6.70 -3.10
C PHE A 847 -19.82 5.57 -2.69
N ILE A 848 -19.67 5.29 -1.38
CA ILE A 848 -18.84 4.16 -0.91
C ILE A 848 -19.33 2.84 -1.51
N THR A 849 -20.64 2.69 -1.69
CA THR A 849 -21.31 1.53 -2.30
C THR A 849 -20.91 1.27 -3.76
N ILE A 850 -20.44 2.29 -4.49
CA ILE A 850 -20.07 2.17 -5.92
C ILE A 850 -18.62 1.71 -6.07
N ILE A 851 -17.70 2.20 -5.24
CA ILE A 851 -16.29 1.77 -5.27
C ILE A 851 -16.14 0.36 -4.66
N CYS A 852 -16.95 0.02 -3.65
CA CYS A 852 -16.88 -1.26 -2.93
C CYS A 852 -17.74 -2.40 -3.50
N GLN A 853 -18.10 -2.40 -4.79
CA GLN A 853 -18.81 -3.52 -5.44
C GLN A 853 -17.96 -4.81 -5.60
N GLY A 854 -16.92 -4.99 -4.79
CA GLY A 854 -16.07 -6.18 -4.71
C GLY A 854 -16.39 -7.10 -3.52
N SER A 855 -16.73 -6.55 -2.34
CA SER A 855 -17.16 -7.37 -1.18
C SER A 855 -17.94 -6.60 -0.12
N VAL A 856 -18.93 -7.28 0.48
CA VAL A 856 -19.64 -6.79 1.68
C VAL A 856 -18.69 -6.62 2.88
N GLN A 857 -17.58 -7.37 2.90
CA GLN A 857 -16.54 -7.23 3.92
C GLN A 857 -15.79 -5.91 3.85
N GLN A 858 -15.64 -5.25 2.69
CA GLN A 858 -15.10 -3.88 2.64
C GLN A 858 -16.01 -2.88 3.34
N PHE A 859 -17.33 -3.02 3.24
CA PHE A 859 -18.26 -2.15 3.99
C PHE A 859 -18.23 -2.44 5.49
N GLN A 860 -18.10 -3.71 5.88
CA GLN A 860 -17.84 -4.08 7.28
C GLN A 860 -16.48 -3.58 7.78
N ILE A 861 -15.40 -3.61 6.99
CA ILE A 861 -14.07 -3.10 7.36
C ILE A 861 -14.05 -1.58 7.41
N LEU A 862 -14.77 -0.88 6.53
CA LEU A 862 -14.96 0.57 6.65
C LEU A 862 -15.78 0.92 7.90
N LEU A 863 -16.85 0.18 8.23
CA LEU A 863 -17.52 0.29 9.52
C LEU A 863 -16.61 -0.12 10.70
N TYR A 864 -15.70 -1.07 10.52
CA TYR A 864 -14.74 -1.47 11.55
C TYR A 864 -13.68 -0.39 11.76
N ILE A 865 -13.26 0.33 10.70
CA ILE A 865 -12.32 1.46 10.77
C ILE A 865 -13.01 2.74 11.29
N PHE A 866 -14.26 3.01 10.91
CA PHE A 866 -15.04 4.12 11.48
C PHE A 866 -15.34 3.87 12.98
N ASN A 867 -15.70 2.64 13.37
CA ASN A 867 -15.86 2.29 14.78
C ASN A 867 -14.53 2.15 15.51
N TYR A 868 -13.44 1.65 14.90
CA TYR A 868 -12.11 1.61 15.52
C TYR A 868 -11.50 2.99 15.68
N HIS A 869 -11.76 3.96 14.80
CA HIS A 869 -11.42 5.36 15.08
C HIS A 869 -12.23 5.97 16.24
N HIS A 870 -13.27 5.28 16.72
CA HIS A 870 -13.99 5.58 17.96
C HIS A 870 -13.71 4.62 19.14
N VAL A 871 -13.02 3.48 18.92
CA VAL A 871 -12.90 2.38 19.91
C VAL A 871 -11.48 1.86 20.12
N MET A 872 -10.53 2.00 19.17
CA MET A 872 -9.09 1.68 19.37
C MET A 872 -8.37 2.77 20.18
N VAL A 873 -9.01 3.20 21.26
CA VAL A 873 -8.42 3.85 22.43
C VAL A 873 -8.58 2.89 23.62
N ALA A 874 -8.42 1.59 23.37
CA ALA A 874 -8.44 0.51 24.35
C ALA A 874 -7.66 -0.70 23.80
N ASN A 875 -6.80 -1.28 24.66
CA ASN A 875 -6.20 -2.63 24.64
C ASN A 875 -5.58 -3.18 23.33
N ASP A 876 -4.32 -3.64 23.41
CA ASP A 876 -4.12 -5.04 23.83
C ASP A 876 -2.70 -5.33 24.36
N ASN A 877 -2.56 -6.49 25.03
CA ASN A 877 -1.36 -6.95 25.75
C ASN A 877 -0.65 -8.16 25.05
N TYR A 878 0.21 -8.86 25.81
CA TYR A 878 0.83 -10.19 25.55
C TYR A 878 2.27 -10.20 24.93
N PRO A 879 3.12 -11.21 25.21
CA PRO A 879 3.62 -11.49 26.58
C PRO A 879 5.14 -11.85 26.71
N LEU A 880 5.72 -11.44 27.85
CA LEU A 880 6.80 -12.02 28.70
C LEU A 880 7.79 -13.13 28.20
N GLY A 881 9.09 -12.92 28.50
CA GLY A 881 10.14 -13.95 28.70
C GLY A 881 11.57 -13.32 28.66
N GLN A 882 12.39 -13.17 29.71
CA GLN A 882 12.98 -14.03 30.77
C GLN A 882 14.43 -14.53 30.47
N GLY A 883 15.33 -14.42 31.49
CA GLY A 883 16.75 -14.88 31.49
C GLY A 883 17.77 -13.76 31.18
N HIS A 884 18.54 -13.19 32.13
CA HIS A 884 19.74 -13.74 32.83
C HIS A 884 20.90 -14.09 31.89
N GLY A 885 22.17 -13.65 32.05
CA GLY A 885 22.91 -12.79 33.01
C GLY A 885 24.44 -13.01 32.77
N GLY A 886 25.44 -12.28 33.29
CA GLY A 886 25.58 -11.09 34.15
C GLY A 886 27.07 -10.89 34.54
N PHE A 887 27.44 -9.73 35.14
CA PHE A 887 28.78 -9.33 35.65
C PHE A 887 29.90 -9.14 34.58
N GLN A 888 30.67 -8.04 34.51
CA GLN A 888 31.54 -7.32 35.48
C GLN A 888 32.85 -8.07 35.83
N MET A 889 34.01 -7.41 36.04
CA MET A 889 34.54 -6.11 35.59
C MET A 889 36.03 -6.01 36.02
N SER A 890 36.95 -5.49 35.17
CA SER A 890 38.23 -4.94 35.67
C SER A 890 39.00 -4.06 34.65
N THR A 891 39.14 -2.78 35.01
CA THR A 891 40.31 -1.88 34.82
C THR A 891 41.46 -2.36 33.90
N SER A 892 41.95 -1.56 32.95
CA SER A 892 42.58 -0.26 33.24
C SER A 892 42.99 0.53 31.97
N LYS A 893 43.24 1.84 32.15
CA LYS A 893 44.19 2.75 31.45
C LYS A 893 45.10 2.12 30.38
N ASP A 894 45.38 2.72 29.20
CA ASP A 894 45.30 4.12 28.76
C ASP A 894 45.11 4.25 27.22
N MET A 895 44.83 5.47 26.75
CA MET A 895 44.80 5.95 25.34
C MET A 895 43.62 5.51 24.43
N ASN A 896 43.30 6.40 23.48
CA ASN A 896 42.27 6.32 22.43
C ASN A 896 40.80 6.17 22.88
N ASP A 897 40.08 7.31 22.97
CA ASP A 897 38.65 7.33 22.66
C ASP A 897 38.26 8.66 21.98
N THR A 898 37.74 8.56 20.75
CA THR A 898 37.02 9.64 20.02
C THR A 898 35.79 9.05 19.33
N SER A 899 35.17 8.05 19.97
CA SER A 899 34.29 7.05 19.37
C SER A 899 32.97 6.85 20.12
N SER A 900 32.33 7.95 20.56
CA SER A 900 31.02 7.92 21.23
C SER A 900 30.04 8.96 20.68
N ASN A 901 29.41 8.63 19.54
CA ASN A 901 28.12 9.22 19.11
C ASN A 901 27.40 8.29 18.11
N LEU A 902 27.23 7.02 18.49
CA LEU A 902 26.29 6.11 17.82
C LEU A 902 24.88 6.36 18.37
N PRO A 903 23.86 6.63 17.53
CA PRO A 903 22.49 6.77 18.00
C PRO A 903 21.95 5.39 18.43
N GLN A 904 21.79 5.19 19.73
CA GLN A 904 21.04 4.04 20.26
C GLN A 904 19.60 4.10 19.76
N VAL A 905 19.06 2.96 19.34
CA VAL A 905 17.61 2.80 19.14
C VAL A 905 16.97 2.84 20.53
N MET A 906 16.20 3.88 20.80
CA MET A 906 15.57 4.07 22.10
C MET A 906 14.39 3.11 22.29
N ASP A 907 14.39 2.35 23.39
CA ASP A 907 13.29 1.45 23.71
C ASP A 907 11.96 2.20 23.92
N LYS A 908 10.87 1.57 23.48
CA LYS A 908 9.52 2.02 23.85
C LYS A 908 9.33 1.85 25.37
N LYS A 909 8.74 2.89 25.99
CA LYS A 909 8.35 2.90 27.39
C LYS A 909 6.91 3.38 27.55
N GLN A 910 6.25 2.91 28.60
CA GLN A 910 4.88 3.24 28.97
C GLN A 910 4.87 4.18 30.17
N PHE A 911 3.99 5.17 30.13
CA PHE A 911 3.79 6.15 31.17
C PHE A 911 2.31 6.18 31.58
N PHE A 912 2.05 6.49 32.84
CA PHE A 912 0.71 6.35 33.43
C PHE A 912 0.29 7.57 34.24
N ILE A 913 -1.01 7.75 34.43
CA ILE A 913 -1.55 8.47 35.60
C ILE A 913 -2.30 7.50 36.51
N PHE A 914 -1.91 7.47 37.79
CA PHE A 914 -2.55 6.68 38.85
C PHE A 914 -3.45 7.54 39.74
N GLY A 915 -4.67 7.08 40.04
CA GLY A 915 -5.64 7.76 40.90
C GLY A 915 -7.06 7.22 40.73
N HIS A 916 -8.04 7.84 41.38
CA HIS A 916 -9.45 7.46 41.31
C HIS A 916 -10.31 8.59 40.71
N ASN A 917 -11.31 8.25 39.89
CA ASN A 917 -12.19 9.18 39.17
C ASN A 917 -11.38 10.12 38.23
N ILE A 918 -10.55 9.51 37.38
CA ILE A 918 -9.54 10.17 36.53
C ILE A 918 -9.69 9.87 35.03
N SER A 919 -10.70 9.12 34.63
CA SER A 919 -11.02 8.75 33.23
C SER A 919 -11.17 9.94 32.26
N HIS A 920 -11.29 11.18 32.77
CA HIS A 920 -11.29 12.43 32.00
C HIS A 920 -9.99 13.26 32.15
N SER A 921 -8.89 12.65 32.59
CA SER A 921 -7.60 13.33 32.74
C SER A 921 -7.08 13.87 31.41
N LEU A 922 -6.50 15.07 31.45
CA LEU A 922 -5.91 15.75 30.29
C LEU A 922 -4.41 15.41 30.11
N SER A 923 -3.76 14.80 31.11
CA SER A 923 -2.34 14.41 31.06
C SER A 923 -1.98 13.50 29.88
N PRO A 924 -2.79 12.51 29.44
CA PRO A 924 -2.48 11.72 28.25
C PRO A 924 -2.42 12.53 26.97
N THR A 925 -3.28 13.54 26.79
CA THR A 925 -3.17 14.45 25.64
C THR A 925 -1.85 15.22 25.69
N LEU A 926 -1.51 15.73 26.87
CA LEU A 926 -0.35 16.59 27.09
C LEU A 926 0.99 15.86 26.86
N HIS A 927 1.17 14.68 27.46
CA HIS A 927 2.43 13.94 27.37
C HIS A 927 2.63 13.22 26.02
N ASN A 928 1.57 12.65 25.42
CA ASN A 928 1.70 12.03 24.09
C ASN A 928 2.04 13.08 23.02
N ALA A 929 1.50 14.30 23.10
CA ALA A 929 1.90 15.39 22.21
C ALA A 929 3.39 15.73 22.34
N GLY A 930 3.92 15.78 23.58
CA GLY A 930 5.34 16.01 23.82
C GLY A 930 6.25 14.87 23.33
N PHE A 931 5.82 13.61 23.50
CA PHE A 931 6.56 12.46 22.96
C PHE A 931 6.57 12.47 21.43
N GLN A 932 5.43 12.78 20.79
CA GLN A 932 5.30 12.87 19.34
C GLN A 932 6.20 13.96 18.74
N GLU A 933 6.23 15.16 19.32
CA GLU A 933 7.08 16.27 18.87
C GLU A 933 8.57 15.90 18.89
N LEU A 934 9.04 15.28 19.98
CA LEU A 934 10.45 14.87 20.12
C LEU A 934 10.79 13.53 19.46
N GLY A 935 9.87 12.93 18.69
CA GLY A 935 10.06 11.64 18.01
C GLY A 935 10.26 10.45 18.95
N LEU A 936 9.86 10.57 20.22
CA LEU A 936 10.06 9.55 21.24
C LEU A 936 9.02 8.41 21.07
N PRO A 937 9.43 7.13 21.10
CA PRO A 937 8.54 5.99 20.84
C PRO A 937 7.61 5.64 22.03
N HIS A 938 7.54 6.52 23.03
CA HIS A 938 6.84 6.31 24.29
C HIS A 938 5.33 6.55 24.17
N HIS A 939 4.55 6.05 25.13
CA HIS A 939 3.12 6.29 25.22
C HIS A 939 2.68 6.60 26.65
N TYR A 940 1.67 7.47 26.81
CA TYR A 940 1.09 7.84 28.10
C TYR A 940 -0.40 7.48 28.15
N GLN A 941 -0.85 6.79 29.21
CA GLN A 941 -2.23 6.35 29.39
C GLN A 941 -2.77 6.54 30.83
N ILE A 942 -4.05 6.23 31.05
CA ILE A 942 -4.73 6.32 32.35
C ILE A 942 -4.77 4.92 32.98
N HIS A 943 -4.47 4.81 34.28
CA HIS A 943 -4.77 3.63 35.09
C HIS A 943 -5.54 4.05 36.33
N GLU A 944 -6.86 3.87 36.28
CA GLU A 944 -7.76 4.27 37.35
C GLU A 944 -7.93 3.12 38.37
N SER A 945 -7.71 3.41 39.65
CA SER A 945 -7.91 2.46 40.76
C SER A 945 -8.38 3.19 42.03
N GLU A 946 -9.18 2.53 42.86
CA GLU A 946 -9.67 3.12 44.12
C GLU A 946 -8.56 3.27 45.17
N ASN A 947 -7.55 2.39 45.13
CA ASN A 947 -6.43 2.35 46.07
C ASN A 947 -5.09 2.16 45.34
N VAL A 948 -3.98 2.40 46.03
CA VAL A 948 -2.68 1.86 45.61
C VAL A 948 -2.69 0.36 45.94
N ASP A 949 -2.89 -0.47 44.92
CA ASP A 949 -3.12 -1.91 45.03
C ASP A 949 -2.19 -2.72 44.12
N GLN A 950 -2.39 -4.04 44.06
CA GLN A 950 -1.58 -4.97 43.29
C GLN A 950 -1.53 -4.65 41.78
N SER A 951 -2.54 -3.97 41.21
CA SER A 951 -2.49 -3.53 39.80
C SER A 951 -1.45 -2.44 39.59
N VAL A 952 -1.34 -1.50 40.53
CA VAL A 952 -0.32 -0.45 40.53
C VAL A 952 1.07 -1.05 40.74
N GLU A 953 1.20 -2.01 41.66
CA GLU A 953 2.45 -2.76 41.90
C GLU A 953 2.92 -3.53 40.65
N LEU A 954 2.01 -4.19 39.92
CA LEU A 954 2.35 -4.90 38.68
C LEU A 954 2.84 -3.92 37.60
N ILE A 955 2.18 -2.77 37.44
CA ILE A 955 2.54 -1.77 36.42
C ILE A 955 3.91 -1.14 36.71
N ILE A 956 4.17 -0.64 37.92
CA ILE A 956 5.46 0.02 38.24
C ILE A 956 6.66 -0.93 38.13
N ASN A 957 6.44 -2.24 38.28
CA ASN A 957 7.47 -3.27 38.14
C ASN A 957 7.66 -3.79 36.70
N SER A 958 6.85 -3.34 35.73
CA SER A 958 7.02 -3.72 34.31
C SER A 958 8.34 -3.19 33.74
N PRO A 959 9.09 -3.97 32.92
CA PRO A 959 10.35 -3.52 32.31
C PRO A 959 10.18 -2.37 31.29
N ASP A 960 8.98 -2.18 30.76
CA ASP A 960 8.63 -1.08 29.87
C ASP A 960 8.05 0.15 30.60
N PHE A 961 7.73 0.08 31.89
CA PHE A 961 7.29 1.26 32.65
C PHE A 961 8.45 2.25 32.78
N GLY A 962 8.25 3.48 32.27
CA GLY A 962 9.21 4.58 32.32
C GLY A 962 8.92 5.63 33.40
N GLY A 963 7.68 5.70 33.91
CA GLY A 963 7.29 6.66 34.94
C GLY A 963 5.77 6.83 35.05
N ALA A 964 5.32 7.57 36.07
CA ALA A 964 3.90 7.88 36.23
C ALA A 964 3.66 9.22 36.93
N SER A 965 2.58 9.90 36.55
CA SER A 965 1.93 10.89 37.41
C SER A 965 1.06 10.17 38.45
N VAL A 966 0.89 10.75 39.63
CA VAL A 966 0.04 10.21 40.69
C VAL A 966 -0.86 11.31 41.20
N THR A 967 -2.15 11.05 41.31
CA THR A 967 -3.15 12.02 41.77
C THR A 967 -3.94 11.50 42.96
N PHE A 968 -5.06 12.15 43.30
CA PHE A 968 -5.91 11.77 44.42
C PHE A 968 -6.52 10.36 44.22
N PRO A 969 -6.65 9.54 45.30
CA PRO A 969 -6.13 9.74 46.66
C PRO A 969 -4.65 9.32 46.84
N HIS A 970 -4.06 8.67 45.84
CA HIS A 970 -2.83 7.85 45.91
C HIS A 970 -1.55 8.59 46.30
N LYS A 971 -1.48 9.92 46.17
CA LYS A 971 -0.26 10.72 46.47
C LYS A 971 0.35 10.48 47.86
N LEU A 972 -0.44 10.07 48.85
CA LEU A 972 0.02 9.79 50.22
C LEU A 972 0.39 8.32 50.47
N GLN A 973 0.10 7.42 49.51
CA GLN A 973 0.30 5.98 49.64
C GLN A 973 1.43 5.48 48.74
N ILE A 974 1.54 5.99 47.51
CA ILE A 974 2.43 5.47 46.46
C ILE A 974 3.91 5.40 46.88
N GLY A 975 4.36 6.34 47.73
CA GLY A 975 5.75 6.39 48.21
C GLY A 975 6.21 5.15 48.97
N LYS A 976 5.29 4.30 49.45
CA LYS A 976 5.60 3.01 50.07
C LYS A 976 6.12 1.95 49.10
N LEU A 977 5.86 2.13 47.79
CA LEU A 977 6.27 1.21 46.72
C LEU A 977 7.53 1.68 45.98
N LEU A 978 8.15 2.78 46.44
CA LEU A 978 9.29 3.41 45.76
C LEU A 978 10.58 3.13 46.53
N HIS A 979 11.67 2.94 45.80
CA HIS A 979 12.97 2.56 46.35
C HIS A 979 13.65 3.74 47.06
N SER A 980 13.36 4.97 46.60
CA SER A 980 13.83 6.22 47.20
C SER A 980 12.89 7.36 46.84
N VAL A 981 12.98 8.47 47.58
CA VAL A 981 12.14 9.66 47.42
C VAL A 981 13.02 10.91 47.51
N SER A 982 12.73 11.93 46.69
CA SER A 982 13.41 13.22 46.71
C SER A 982 13.33 13.92 48.06
N GLU A 983 14.29 14.80 48.38
CA GLU A 983 14.26 15.59 49.61
C GLU A 983 12.99 16.46 49.68
N GLN A 984 12.57 16.97 48.53
CA GLN A 984 11.34 17.74 48.32
C GLN A 984 10.11 16.87 48.62
N GLY A 985 10.05 15.66 48.05
CA GLY A 985 8.97 14.70 48.25
C GLY A 985 8.86 14.17 49.69
N GLN A 986 9.99 14.02 50.38
CA GLN A 986 10.04 13.71 51.81
C GLN A 986 9.50 14.86 52.68
N ASN A 987 9.99 16.09 52.45
CA ASN A 987 9.53 17.29 53.15
C ASN A 987 8.02 17.57 52.93
N ILE A 988 7.53 17.36 51.70
CA ILE A 988 6.11 17.47 51.36
C ILE A 988 5.31 16.32 51.97
N GLY A 989 5.85 15.09 52.00
CA GLY A 989 5.13 13.90 52.43
C GLY A 989 4.01 13.47 51.47
N ALA A 990 4.11 13.83 50.20
CA ALA A 990 3.15 13.47 49.15
C ALA A 990 3.83 13.44 47.76
N ILE A 991 3.68 12.33 47.04
CA ILE A 991 4.36 12.05 45.77
C ILE A 991 3.35 12.13 44.63
N ASN A 992 3.61 12.98 43.64
CA ASN A 992 2.78 13.08 42.42
C ASN A 992 3.52 12.58 41.16
N THR A 993 4.80 12.19 41.29
CA THR A 993 5.66 11.78 40.17
C THR A 993 6.48 10.57 40.58
N VAL A 994 6.44 9.53 39.74
CA VAL A 994 7.34 8.38 39.79
C VAL A 994 8.26 8.47 38.58
N VAL A 995 9.57 8.43 38.83
CA VAL A 995 10.62 8.44 37.81
C VAL A 995 11.39 7.12 37.90
N VAL A 996 11.73 6.54 36.76
CA VAL A 996 12.65 5.40 36.70
C VAL A 996 14.06 5.93 36.50
N GLN A 997 14.97 5.54 37.40
CA GLN A 997 16.41 5.83 37.28
C GLN A 997 17.18 4.52 37.17
N GLU A 998 18.34 4.55 36.51
CA GLU A 998 19.32 3.48 36.62
C GLU A 998 20.45 3.91 37.57
N ARG A 999 20.82 3.02 38.50
CA ARG A 999 21.97 3.19 39.40
C ARG A 999 22.69 1.85 39.49
N ASP A 1000 23.99 1.84 39.23
CA ASP A 1000 24.85 0.64 39.27
C ASP A 1000 24.32 -0.55 38.42
N GLY A 1001 23.62 -0.24 37.32
CA GLY A 1001 22.97 -1.22 36.44
C GLY A 1001 21.64 -1.78 36.98
N GLN A 1002 21.10 -1.25 38.07
CA GLN A 1002 19.79 -1.61 38.62
C GLN A 1002 18.75 -0.51 38.41
N ARG A 1003 17.51 -0.94 38.18
CA ARG A 1003 16.33 -0.09 37.98
C ARG A 1003 15.78 0.37 39.33
N VAL A 1004 15.88 1.67 39.62
CA VAL A 1004 15.45 2.31 40.86
C VAL A 1004 14.17 3.13 40.61
N LEU A 1005 13.10 2.83 41.34
CA LEU A 1005 11.91 3.69 41.35
C LEU A 1005 12.11 4.86 42.31
N TYR A 1006 12.14 6.08 41.77
CA TYR A 1006 12.35 7.34 42.50
C TYR A 1006 11.05 8.15 42.56
N GLY A 1007 10.63 8.52 43.77
CA GLY A 1007 9.45 9.37 44.00
C GLY A 1007 9.79 10.84 44.11
N ASP A 1008 9.04 11.70 43.43
CA ASP A 1008 9.17 13.16 43.54
C ASP A 1008 7.80 13.86 43.58
N ASN A 1009 7.82 15.15 43.89
CA ASN A 1009 6.68 16.04 43.74
C ASN A 1009 7.00 17.15 42.73
N THR A 1010 6.16 17.29 41.71
CA THR A 1010 6.16 18.36 40.70
C THR A 1010 4.97 19.31 40.87
N ASP A 1011 4.00 19.03 41.75
CA ASP A 1011 2.90 19.96 42.06
C ASP A 1011 3.47 21.29 42.58
N TRP A 1012 4.46 21.23 43.49
CA TRP A 1012 5.09 22.44 44.04
C TRP A 1012 5.87 23.21 42.97
N ILE A 1013 6.43 22.51 41.97
CA ILE A 1013 7.09 23.14 40.81
C ILE A 1013 6.05 23.86 39.95
N GLY A 1014 4.90 23.23 39.67
CA GLY A 1014 3.80 23.86 38.94
C GLY A 1014 3.28 25.12 39.65
N ILE A 1015 2.93 24.99 40.93
CA ILE A 1015 2.49 26.11 41.79
C ILE A 1015 3.53 27.24 41.79
N ARG A 1016 4.81 26.92 42.02
CA ARG A 1016 5.90 27.91 42.05
C ARG A 1016 6.13 28.57 40.69
N ARG A 1017 6.08 27.82 39.58
CA ARG A 1017 6.17 28.36 38.21
C ARG A 1017 5.03 29.33 37.92
N CYS A 1018 3.78 29.00 38.28
CA CYS A 1018 2.63 29.91 38.17
C CYS A 1018 2.81 31.21 38.98
N ILE A 1019 3.22 31.09 40.26
CA ILE A 1019 3.44 32.28 41.12
C ILE A 1019 4.54 33.17 40.54
N LEU A 1020 5.66 32.62 40.08
CA LEU A 1020 6.74 33.41 39.47
C LEU A 1020 6.31 34.08 38.15
N LYS A 1021 5.47 33.42 37.33
CA LYS A 1021 4.84 34.03 36.15
C LYS A 1021 3.89 35.19 36.49
N SER A 1022 3.59 35.46 37.78
CA SER A 1022 2.78 36.63 38.15
C SER A 1022 3.49 37.96 37.89
N GLY A 1023 4.82 37.98 37.97
CA GLY A 1023 5.63 39.21 37.97
C GLY A 1023 6.01 39.68 39.38
N SER A 1024 5.35 39.18 40.43
CA SER A 1024 5.71 39.46 41.82
C SER A 1024 6.91 38.59 42.24
N GLN A 1025 7.98 39.22 42.75
CA GLN A 1025 9.21 38.53 43.17
C GLN A 1025 9.58 38.71 44.66
N ASP A 1026 8.99 39.67 45.37
CA ASP A 1026 9.16 39.82 46.81
C ASP A 1026 7.86 39.48 47.55
N PHE A 1027 7.93 38.44 48.37
CA PHE A 1027 6.87 37.97 49.27
C PHE A 1027 7.31 37.97 50.75
N THR A 1028 8.52 38.46 51.05
CA THR A 1028 9.22 38.27 52.35
C THR A 1028 8.54 38.93 53.55
N SER A 1029 7.66 39.89 53.30
CA SER A 1029 6.82 40.57 54.30
C SER A 1029 5.42 39.98 54.46
N SER A 1030 4.99 39.15 53.51
CA SER A 1030 3.57 38.85 53.21
C SER A 1030 3.12 37.47 53.71
N SER A 1031 1.80 37.30 53.84
CA SER A 1031 1.15 36.04 54.22
C SER A 1031 0.64 35.28 52.98
N ALA A 1032 0.60 33.95 53.06
CA ALA A 1032 -0.05 33.06 52.10
C ALA A 1032 -1.10 32.17 52.78
N LEU A 1033 -2.22 31.92 52.10
CA LEU A 1033 -3.30 31.05 52.57
C LEU A 1033 -3.40 29.80 51.69
N VAL A 1034 -3.44 28.63 52.32
CA VAL A 1034 -3.69 27.33 51.66
C VAL A 1034 -5.01 26.76 52.16
N LEU A 1035 -5.92 26.49 51.23
CA LEU A 1035 -7.24 25.90 51.53
C LEU A 1035 -7.20 24.39 51.24
N GLY A 1036 -7.33 23.57 52.29
CA GLY A 1036 -7.23 22.12 52.29
C GLY A 1036 -5.97 21.60 53.00
N ALA A 1037 -5.94 20.31 53.32
CA ALA A 1037 -4.81 19.63 53.96
C ALA A 1037 -4.34 18.35 53.22
N GLY A 1038 -4.72 18.21 51.94
CA GLY A 1038 -4.35 17.07 51.08
C GLY A 1038 -2.93 17.16 50.49
N GLY A 1039 -2.59 16.23 49.59
CA GLY A 1039 -1.26 16.20 48.94
C GLY A 1039 -0.90 17.48 48.16
N ALA A 1040 -1.88 18.08 47.47
CA ALA A 1040 -1.69 19.37 46.79
C ALA A 1040 -1.44 20.52 47.79
N ALA A 1041 -2.12 20.53 48.95
CA ALA A 1041 -1.89 21.52 50.00
C ALA A 1041 -0.49 21.38 50.62
N ARG A 1042 -0.02 20.14 50.82
CA ARG A 1042 1.37 19.88 51.27
C ARG A 1042 2.40 20.44 50.29
N ALA A 1043 2.18 20.27 48.99
CA ALA A 1043 3.03 20.85 47.95
C ALA A 1043 2.93 22.38 47.88
N ALA A 1044 1.74 22.96 48.10
CA ALA A 1044 1.54 24.41 48.18
C ALA A 1044 2.32 25.03 49.35
N CYS A 1045 2.25 24.43 50.55
CA CYS A 1045 3.03 24.88 51.71
C CYS A 1045 4.55 24.85 51.45
N TYR A 1046 5.05 23.84 50.71
CA TYR A 1046 6.46 23.77 50.31
C TYR A 1046 6.83 24.81 49.25
N ALA A 1047 5.96 25.08 48.28
CA ALA A 1047 6.14 26.19 47.33
C ALA A 1047 6.16 27.55 48.06
N ILE A 1048 5.32 27.74 49.08
CA ILE A 1048 5.27 28.94 49.93
C ILE A 1048 6.58 29.11 50.73
N LYS A 1049 7.07 28.03 51.37
CA LYS A 1049 8.37 28.03 52.06
C LYS A 1049 9.52 28.40 51.10
N THR A 1050 9.58 27.76 49.93
CA THR A 1050 10.65 28.00 48.93
C THR A 1050 10.52 29.32 48.15
N LEU A 1051 9.43 30.07 48.36
CA LEU A 1051 9.25 31.45 47.90
C LEU A 1051 9.46 32.49 49.02
N GLY A 1052 9.78 32.07 50.24
CA GLY A 1052 10.20 32.96 51.33
C GLY A 1052 9.08 33.81 51.94
N PHE A 1053 7.82 33.39 51.88
CA PHE A 1053 6.71 34.08 52.56
C PHE A 1053 6.94 34.16 54.08
N ARG A 1054 6.47 35.23 54.72
CA ARG A 1054 6.59 35.43 56.17
C ARG A 1054 5.68 34.50 56.99
N GLU A 1055 4.48 34.24 56.45
CA GLU A 1055 3.41 33.58 57.17
C GLU A 1055 2.62 32.61 56.29
N LEU A 1056 2.29 31.45 56.85
CA LEU A 1056 1.46 30.41 56.24
C LEU A 1056 0.18 30.21 57.05
N ILE A 1057 -0.96 30.43 56.41
CA ILE A 1057 -2.30 30.21 56.96
C ILE A 1057 -2.88 28.95 56.30
N VAL A 1058 -3.18 27.92 57.08
CA VAL A 1058 -3.81 26.69 56.58
C VAL A 1058 -5.28 26.65 57.02
N VAL A 1059 -6.19 26.57 56.07
CA VAL A 1059 -7.64 26.47 56.33
C VAL A 1059 -8.13 25.10 55.90
N ASN A 1060 -8.74 24.32 56.79
CA ASN A 1060 -9.27 23.01 56.44
C ASN A 1060 -10.41 22.57 57.38
N ARG A 1061 -11.47 21.97 56.82
CA ARG A 1061 -12.70 21.51 57.53
C ARG A 1061 -12.48 20.61 58.75
N THR A 1062 -11.27 20.09 58.94
CA THR A 1062 -10.81 19.41 60.15
C THR A 1062 -9.60 20.19 60.68
N LEU A 1063 -9.79 20.95 61.76
CA LEU A 1063 -8.76 21.86 62.32
C LEU A 1063 -7.45 21.13 62.61
N SER A 1064 -7.50 19.96 63.25
CA SER A 1064 -6.29 19.17 63.58
C SER A 1064 -5.45 18.74 62.38
N LYS A 1065 -6.03 18.70 61.17
CA LYS A 1065 -5.27 18.47 59.93
C LYS A 1065 -4.64 19.74 59.36
N ALA A 1066 -5.24 20.92 59.62
CA ALA A 1066 -4.58 22.20 59.36
C ALA A 1066 -3.43 22.41 60.33
N GLU A 1067 -3.60 22.10 61.61
CA GLU A 1067 -2.57 22.17 62.65
C GLU A 1067 -1.41 21.19 62.36
N GLU A 1068 -1.70 19.91 62.04
CA GLU A 1068 -0.68 18.93 61.62
C GLU A 1068 0.10 19.43 60.40
N LEU A 1069 -0.57 20.00 59.39
CA LEU A 1069 0.11 20.53 58.22
C LEU A 1069 0.96 21.78 58.55
N ALA A 1070 0.40 22.74 59.29
CA ALA A 1070 1.06 23.98 59.69
C ALA A 1070 2.33 23.71 60.53
N SER A 1071 2.27 22.74 61.45
CA SER A 1071 3.41 22.38 62.32
C SER A 1071 4.67 21.92 61.56
N LYS A 1072 4.53 21.41 60.33
CA LYS A 1072 5.66 20.97 59.49
C LYS A 1072 6.42 22.13 58.83
N PHE A 1073 5.93 23.35 58.98
CA PHE A 1073 6.52 24.57 58.43
C PHE A 1073 6.80 25.60 59.55
N SER A 1074 7.28 25.15 60.70
CA SER A 1074 7.58 25.94 61.91
C SER A 1074 8.66 27.02 61.74
N GLU A 1075 9.40 27.01 60.62
CA GLU A 1075 10.28 28.10 60.19
C GLU A 1075 9.50 29.37 59.77
N LEU A 1076 8.20 29.25 59.49
CA LEU A 1076 7.29 30.36 59.16
C LEU A 1076 6.43 30.72 60.39
N LYS A 1077 5.89 31.95 60.44
CA LYS A 1077 4.72 32.20 61.31
C LYS A 1077 3.57 31.35 60.75
N THR A 1078 3.00 30.42 61.53
CA THR A 1078 1.91 29.57 61.03
C THR A 1078 0.61 29.75 61.81
N ARG A 1079 -0.51 29.60 61.11
CA ARG A 1079 -1.87 29.65 61.68
C ARG A 1079 -2.76 28.58 61.03
N ALA A 1080 -3.68 28.04 61.81
CA ALA A 1080 -4.61 26.99 61.38
C ALA A 1080 -6.05 27.39 61.71
N PHE A 1081 -6.98 27.19 60.77
CA PHE A 1081 -8.41 27.51 60.94
C PHE A 1081 -9.30 26.41 60.36
N SER A 1082 -10.53 26.31 60.86
CA SER A 1082 -11.53 25.36 60.37
C SER A 1082 -12.33 25.91 59.18
N THR A 1083 -12.52 27.24 59.13
CA THR A 1083 -13.28 27.96 58.09
C THR A 1083 -12.51 29.15 57.51
N LEU A 1084 -12.95 29.64 56.35
CA LEU A 1084 -12.41 30.87 55.75
C LEU A 1084 -12.82 32.12 56.54
N ASP A 1085 -14.01 32.13 57.15
CA ASP A 1085 -14.48 33.23 57.99
C ASP A 1085 -13.62 33.43 59.24
N GLU A 1086 -13.11 32.35 59.84
CA GLU A 1086 -12.15 32.41 60.95
C GLU A 1086 -10.83 33.05 60.49
N ALA A 1087 -10.33 32.68 59.31
CA ALA A 1087 -9.09 33.21 58.76
C ALA A 1087 -9.20 34.71 58.40
N GLU A 1088 -10.34 35.15 57.86
CA GLU A 1088 -10.61 36.57 57.57
C GLU A 1088 -10.65 37.41 58.85
N LYS A 1089 -11.37 36.95 59.89
CA LYS A 1089 -11.65 37.71 61.12
C LYS A 1089 -10.41 38.11 61.93
N VAL A 1090 -9.27 37.45 61.76
CA VAL A 1090 -8.05 37.82 62.52
C VAL A 1090 -7.40 39.10 61.99
N GLY A 1091 -7.63 39.46 60.72
CA GLY A 1091 -7.40 40.80 60.14
C GLY A 1091 -5.94 41.30 60.02
N ASP A 1092 -5.00 40.83 60.84
CA ASP A 1092 -3.58 41.22 60.84
C ASP A 1092 -2.81 40.65 59.63
N ALA A 1093 -3.33 39.60 58.97
CA ALA A 1093 -2.69 38.92 57.85
C ALA A 1093 -2.61 39.80 56.60
N ASP A 1094 -1.46 39.80 55.93
CA ASP A 1094 -1.24 40.52 54.66
C ASP A 1094 -1.19 39.49 53.52
N ILE A 1095 -2.36 38.89 53.24
CA ILE A 1095 -2.53 37.79 52.30
C ILE A 1095 -2.31 38.29 50.86
N ARG A 1096 -1.24 37.82 50.22
CA ARG A 1096 -0.93 38.11 48.80
C ARG A 1096 -0.92 36.86 47.91
N LEU A 1097 -1.09 35.68 48.50
CA LEU A 1097 -1.23 34.40 47.80
C LEU A 1097 -2.34 33.59 48.44
N ILE A 1098 -3.24 33.05 47.62
CA ILE A 1098 -4.20 32.01 48.00
C ILE A 1098 -3.94 30.80 47.10
N VAL A 1099 -3.83 29.60 47.68
CA VAL A 1099 -3.77 28.34 46.92
C VAL A 1099 -4.95 27.47 47.33
N ALA A 1100 -5.87 27.22 46.39
CA ALA A 1100 -7.03 26.36 46.61
C ALA A 1100 -6.67 24.90 46.27
N CYS A 1101 -6.74 24.01 47.25
CA CYS A 1101 -6.29 22.61 47.17
C CYS A 1101 -7.40 21.61 47.56
N ILE A 1102 -8.66 21.98 47.29
CA ILE A 1102 -9.88 21.20 47.55
C ILE A 1102 -10.60 20.90 46.22
N PRO A 1103 -11.52 19.91 46.17
CA PRO A 1103 -12.46 19.76 45.06
C PRO A 1103 -13.27 21.05 44.85
N ALA A 1104 -13.52 21.44 43.60
CA ALA A 1104 -14.24 22.68 43.30
C ALA A 1104 -15.69 22.69 43.84
N ASP A 1105 -16.33 21.52 43.90
CA ASP A 1105 -17.72 21.36 44.37
C ASP A 1105 -17.86 21.50 45.90
N ASP A 1106 -16.75 21.42 46.67
CA ASP A 1106 -16.76 21.61 48.13
C ASP A 1106 -16.96 23.11 48.52
N LEU A 1107 -16.77 24.06 47.58
CA LEU A 1107 -16.75 25.50 47.87
C LEU A 1107 -17.56 26.35 46.86
N GLY A 1108 -18.80 26.64 47.22
CA GLY A 1108 -19.63 27.64 46.56
C GLY A 1108 -19.12 29.07 46.76
N GLU A 1109 -19.45 29.95 45.81
CA GLU A 1109 -19.09 31.37 45.80
C GLU A 1109 -19.62 32.13 47.03
N ASP A 1110 -20.76 31.68 47.56
CA ASP A 1110 -21.43 32.14 48.79
C ASP A 1110 -20.59 31.96 50.05
N ARG A 1111 -19.55 31.12 50.02
CA ARG A 1111 -18.72 30.73 51.17
C ARG A 1111 -17.29 31.24 51.10
N VAL A 1112 -17.03 32.21 50.23
CA VAL A 1112 -15.70 32.81 50.03
C VAL A 1112 -15.71 34.25 50.53
N PRO A 1113 -15.17 34.53 51.73
CA PRO A 1113 -15.20 35.86 52.32
C PRO A 1113 -14.38 36.88 51.51
N SER A 1114 -15.01 38.01 51.17
CA SER A 1114 -14.44 38.99 50.24
C SER A 1114 -13.28 39.82 50.82
N GLY A 1115 -13.16 39.91 52.15
CA GLY A 1115 -12.08 40.59 52.85
C GLY A 1115 -10.71 39.93 52.65
N LEU A 1116 -10.69 38.62 52.35
CA LEU A 1116 -9.48 37.88 51.97
C LEU A 1116 -8.78 38.47 50.73
N PHE A 1117 -9.52 39.18 49.87
CA PHE A 1117 -9.03 39.75 48.62
C PHE A 1117 -8.86 41.27 48.67
N SER A 1118 -9.74 41.97 49.40
CA SER A 1118 -9.83 43.43 49.33
C SER A 1118 -8.77 44.17 50.16
N LYS A 1119 -8.30 43.62 51.28
CA LYS A 1119 -7.42 44.33 52.25
C LYS A 1119 -6.18 44.98 51.62
N LEU A 1120 -5.50 44.27 50.70
CA LEU A 1120 -4.31 44.78 49.99
C LEU A 1120 -4.60 45.20 48.54
N GLY A 1121 -5.82 44.96 48.05
CA GLY A 1121 -6.24 45.21 46.67
C GLY A 1121 -5.55 44.35 45.58
N GLN A 1122 -4.52 43.58 45.93
CA GLN A 1122 -3.67 42.84 44.97
C GLN A 1122 -3.15 41.52 45.53
N GLY A 1123 -2.98 40.52 44.67
CA GLY A 1123 -2.47 39.20 45.05
C GLY A 1123 -2.46 38.19 43.90
N VAL A 1124 -2.20 36.92 44.24
CA VAL A 1124 -2.25 35.79 43.31
C VAL A 1124 -3.16 34.71 43.87
N LEU A 1125 -4.11 34.24 43.07
CA LEU A 1125 -4.84 33.00 43.32
C LEU A 1125 -4.27 31.90 42.43
N VAL A 1126 -3.94 30.76 43.03
CA VAL A 1126 -3.62 29.52 42.32
C VAL A 1126 -4.69 28.49 42.66
N GLU A 1127 -5.53 28.15 41.68
CA GLU A 1127 -6.51 27.08 41.79
C GLU A 1127 -5.87 25.74 41.36
N MET A 1128 -6.05 24.67 42.14
CA MET A 1128 -5.59 23.32 41.77
C MET A 1128 -6.69 22.50 41.09
N ALA A 1129 -7.96 22.85 41.28
CA ALA A 1129 -9.07 22.19 40.58
C ALA A 1129 -9.18 22.70 39.12
N TYR A 1130 -9.04 21.80 38.15
CA TYR A 1130 -9.16 22.13 36.72
C TYR A 1130 -10.55 21.89 36.12
N ARG A 1131 -11.47 21.32 36.91
CA ARG A 1131 -12.87 21.08 36.54
C ARG A 1131 -13.80 21.51 37.70
N PRO A 1132 -14.84 22.34 37.45
CA PRO A 1132 -15.05 23.13 36.24
C PRO A 1132 -13.91 24.15 35.99
N GLN A 1133 -13.84 24.72 34.80
CA GLN A 1133 -12.76 25.65 34.40
C GLN A 1133 -12.72 26.96 35.24
N VAL A 1134 -13.79 27.29 35.97
CA VAL A 1134 -13.93 28.48 36.83
C VAL A 1134 -14.64 28.09 38.12
N THR A 1135 -13.92 28.14 39.25
CA THR A 1135 -14.43 27.78 40.58
C THR A 1135 -15.07 28.97 41.33
N GLY A 1136 -15.75 28.71 42.45
CA GLY A 1136 -16.29 29.77 43.31
C GLY A 1136 -15.20 30.73 43.83
N MET A 1137 -14.05 30.18 44.25
CA MET A 1137 -12.88 30.95 44.67
C MET A 1137 -12.38 31.89 43.55
N MET A 1138 -12.29 31.38 42.32
CA MET A 1138 -11.86 32.19 41.17
C MET A 1138 -12.80 33.36 40.89
N LYS A 1139 -14.13 33.18 40.99
CA LYS A 1139 -15.10 34.26 40.74
C LYS A 1139 -14.98 35.41 41.73
N VAL A 1140 -14.73 35.11 43.01
CA VAL A 1140 -14.53 36.15 44.03
C VAL A 1140 -13.17 36.84 43.86
N ALA A 1141 -12.12 36.10 43.49
CA ALA A 1141 -10.83 36.70 43.14
C ALA A 1141 -10.94 37.66 41.94
N GLN A 1142 -11.63 37.25 40.87
CA GLN A 1142 -11.83 38.04 39.64
C GLN A 1142 -12.59 39.36 39.85
N ARG A 1143 -13.33 39.52 40.97
CA ARG A 1143 -13.95 40.81 41.35
C ARG A 1143 -12.95 41.85 41.83
N ASN A 1144 -11.73 41.46 42.17
CA ASN A 1144 -10.69 42.33 42.71
C ASN A 1144 -9.58 42.49 41.65
N SER A 1145 -9.57 43.63 40.95
CA SER A 1145 -8.78 43.80 39.70
C SER A 1145 -7.25 43.70 39.84
N GLY A 1146 -6.71 43.79 41.06
CA GLY A 1146 -5.29 43.53 41.33
C GLY A 1146 -4.93 42.06 41.59
N TRP A 1147 -5.90 41.13 41.55
CA TRP A 1147 -5.65 39.71 41.77
C TRP A 1147 -5.45 38.94 40.45
N LYS A 1148 -4.26 38.36 40.28
CA LYS A 1148 -3.97 37.48 39.14
C LYS A 1148 -4.41 36.05 39.47
N VAL A 1149 -5.25 35.47 38.62
CA VAL A 1149 -5.80 34.11 38.82
C VAL A 1149 -5.13 33.13 37.87
N TYR A 1150 -4.60 32.04 38.41
CA TYR A 1150 -4.22 30.83 37.68
C TYR A 1150 -5.22 29.71 37.96
N ARG A 1151 -5.60 29.02 36.90
CA ARG A 1151 -6.57 27.91 36.88
C ARG A 1151 -5.85 26.59 37.11
N GLY A 1152 -6.58 25.54 37.49
CA GLY A 1152 -6.00 24.20 37.59
C GLY A 1152 -5.36 23.69 36.29
N VAL A 1153 -5.85 24.11 35.12
CA VAL A 1153 -5.21 23.79 33.82
C VAL A 1153 -3.83 24.46 33.66
N ASP A 1154 -3.66 25.66 34.20
CA ASP A 1154 -2.40 26.41 34.08
C ASP A 1154 -1.32 25.77 34.98
N VAL A 1155 -1.71 25.27 36.17
CA VAL A 1155 -0.81 24.49 37.04
C VAL A 1155 -0.52 23.11 36.46
N LEU A 1156 -1.51 22.48 35.81
CA LEU A 1156 -1.38 21.18 35.15
C LEU A 1156 -0.35 21.22 34.01
N GLU A 1157 -0.32 22.29 33.20
CA GLU A 1157 0.76 22.52 32.23
C GLU A 1157 2.13 22.57 32.92
N GLU A 1158 2.31 23.47 33.89
CA GLU A 1158 3.64 23.74 34.48
C GLU A 1158 4.24 22.55 35.25
N GLN A 1159 3.42 21.74 35.92
CA GLN A 1159 3.88 20.51 36.58
C GLN A 1159 4.19 19.40 35.58
N ALA A 1160 3.39 19.25 34.51
CA ALA A 1160 3.58 18.21 33.51
C ALA A 1160 4.81 18.46 32.63
N TYR A 1161 5.18 19.72 32.38
CA TYR A 1161 6.48 20.05 31.80
C TYR A 1161 7.63 19.52 32.67
N ALA A 1162 7.57 19.71 33.99
CA ALA A 1162 8.58 19.19 34.91
C ALA A 1162 8.61 17.64 34.94
N GLN A 1163 7.44 16.99 34.88
CA GLN A 1163 7.37 15.53 34.78
C GLN A 1163 7.98 15.00 33.47
N PHE A 1164 7.70 15.66 32.34
CA PHE A 1164 8.27 15.33 31.04
C PHE A 1164 9.80 15.52 31.02
N GLU A 1165 10.29 16.62 31.60
CA GLU A 1165 11.72 16.90 31.78
C GLU A 1165 12.42 15.81 32.61
N LEU A 1166 11.81 15.40 33.74
CA LEU A 1166 12.31 14.33 34.62
C LEU A 1166 12.33 12.94 33.98
N TRP A 1167 11.37 12.62 33.10
CA TRP A 1167 11.28 11.29 32.46
C TRP A 1167 12.15 11.14 31.21
N THR A 1168 12.34 12.22 30.44
CA THR A 1168 12.99 12.15 29.12
C THR A 1168 14.42 12.66 29.11
N GLY A 1169 14.84 13.41 30.15
CA GLY A 1169 16.11 14.15 30.16
C GLY A 1169 16.18 15.26 29.10
N LYS A 1170 15.06 15.59 28.45
CA LYS A 1170 14.94 16.60 27.39
C LYS A 1170 14.06 17.75 27.88
N GLN A 1171 14.32 18.95 27.39
CA GLN A 1171 13.45 20.10 27.61
C GLN A 1171 12.05 19.80 27.05
N ALA A 1172 11.00 20.11 27.80
CA ALA A 1172 9.63 19.90 27.33
C ALA A 1172 9.31 20.78 26.11
N PRO A 1173 8.66 20.27 25.05
CA PRO A 1173 8.16 21.06 23.94
C PRO A 1173 6.89 21.81 24.34
N VAL A 1174 7.09 22.84 25.18
CA VAL A 1174 6.05 23.60 25.91
C VAL A 1174 4.89 24.03 25.01
N GLU A 1175 5.16 24.51 23.80
CA GLU A 1175 4.13 25.09 22.93
C GLU A 1175 3.28 24.03 22.22
N THR A 1176 3.86 22.96 21.64
CA THR A 1176 3.07 21.85 21.08
C THR A 1176 2.21 21.19 22.16
N MET A 1177 2.77 20.99 23.35
CA MET A 1177 2.06 20.47 24.51
C MET A 1177 0.88 21.38 24.93
N ARG A 1178 1.09 22.71 24.96
CA ARG A 1178 0.03 23.70 25.23
C ARG A 1178 -1.07 23.70 24.16
N ILE A 1179 -0.70 23.70 22.88
CA ILE A 1179 -1.68 23.69 21.78
C ILE A 1179 -2.56 22.44 21.85
N ALA A 1180 -1.98 21.28 22.14
CA ALA A 1180 -2.73 20.03 22.35
C ALA A 1180 -3.69 20.11 23.55
N MET A 1181 -3.25 20.71 24.67
CA MET A 1181 -4.11 20.98 25.83
C MET A 1181 -5.27 21.91 25.48
N GLN A 1182 -5.00 23.06 24.86
CA GLN A 1182 -6.01 24.05 24.49
C GLN A 1182 -7.04 23.48 23.51
N ALA A 1183 -6.60 22.74 22.48
CA ALA A 1183 -7.50 22.08 21.54
C ALA A 1183 -8.41 21.06 22.26
N ARG A 1184 -7.88 20.30 23.23
CA ARG A 1184 -8.69 19.37 24.02
C ARG A 1184 -9.67 20.07 24.95
N VAL A 1185 -9.25 21.14 25.62
CA VAL A 1185 -10.08 21.97 26.52
C VAL A 1185 -11.17 22.74 25.76
N ALA A 1186 -10.98 23.03 24.47
CA ALA A 1186 -12.02 23.59 23.59
C ALA A 1186 -12.99 22.53 23.03
N SER A 1187 -12.71 21.24 23.23
CA SER A 1187 -13.49 20.10 22.71
C SER A 1187 -14.32 19.36 23.77
N ALA A 1188 -14.39 19.89 24.99
CA ALA A 1188 -14.88 19.19 26.19
C ALA A 1188 -15.61 20.12 27.18
#